data_AF-A0A5A7RMS7-F1
#
_entry.id   AF-A0A5A7RMS7-F1
#
_cell.length_a   1.000
_cell.length_b   1.000
_cell.length_c   1.000
_cell.angle_alpha   90.00
_cell.angle_beta   90.00
_cell.angle_gamma   90.00
#
_symmetry.space_group_name_H-M   'P 1'
#
loop_
_entity.id
_entity.type
_entity.pdbx_description
1 polymer ?
#
loop_
_entity_poly.entity_id
_entity_poly.type
_entity_poly.pdbx_seq_one_letter_code
_entity_poly.pdbx_strand_id
1 'polypeptide(L)'
;MKKFALFIALAIMSIYSIGGNFYVDNGESVQQAIDNASDGDTIFVKGYHDEDILINKSIKIEGIGNAFIRSIEINCSNVSIDNITTYKIIVNGNDCILSNNFISQNGMIINGNNCTIYHNFISNCSLAIKCNGSNCSFFNNGLFNNSYGMIINGNNCTIFHNNFIDNAINAIDKDNNTWYNEGLKEGNYWYDYNGSDANGDGIGDIAYTINASYDNYPLMHEYDIYPPSTQPNIILLDGSTGSNGWYVGNVSLILNAIDESQINHTFYCINNGSWNIYQQAINFTLDGIYFIEFYSVDINQNYEMPKNVTIKIDKTKPLLNYTIFPPAPTGKNGWYNRSVEISLNAIDDFLDALYYKIDNGTWKPYEGYPLVPDGIHKIYFKAVDKAGNYDIDNITLKIDTQSPSITIQKPNGSYVKSIYKIKYNATDAVDSSLDGNISIYYSYDNGSHWEIVAANLNNSGTYEWNTHGFNDSSNAIIKIVAEDDAGNVGTALSNNFILDNTPPSINITSPKSGETFGGNETIEITWIAYDTVDHDLNGDIYIFYYFNGEWYYVVNGTENDGSYTFATSGLHDGEYKIKIIAIDDAGNVGTATTGNFTIDRTPPSVYISKPLKGFLYVNILGREMLPPIPLPNLVYNAIIVGKITVEIEVSDQYSGVQHVVASTDEAGMKNITVEKPYQWIWNPSFGVHWLKVTAWDNAGNVNSYKLDNIWCINI
;
A
#
# COMPACT_ATOMS: atom_id res chain seq x y z
N MET A 1 -4.71 1.10 89.93
CA MET A 1 -4.16 1.54 88.62
C MET A 1 -2.92 0.76 88.11
N LYS A 2 -2.58 -0.41 88.66
CA LYS A 2 -1.68 -1.41 88.04
C LYS A 2 -2.12 -2.78 88.55
N LYS A 3 -3.07 -3.44 87.86
CA LYS A 3 -3.40 -4.89 87.95
C LYS A 3 -4.63 -5.35 87.16
N PHE A 4 -5.36 -4.46 86.47
CA PHE A 4 -6.50 -4.84 85.61
C PHE A 4 -6.24 -4.68 84.09
N ALA A 5 -5.09 -4.13 83.71
CA ALA A 5 -4.66 -3.99 82.30
C ALA A 5 -3.78 -5.16 81.82
N LEU A 6 -3.82 -6.31 82.50
CA LEU A 6 -2.96 -7.47 82.20
C LEU A 6 -3.74 -8.74 81.80
N PHE A 7 -5.02 -8.61 81.40
CA PHE A 7 -5.83 -9.76 80.97
C PHE A 7 -6.30 -9.73 79.51
N ILE A 8 -6.08 -8.64 78.77
CA ILE A 8 -6.43 -8.56 77.34
C ILE A 8 -5.21 -8.29 76.44
N ALA A 9 -4.08 -7.86 77.00
CA ALA A 9 -2.81 -7.70 76.29
C ALA A 9 -1.89 -8.96 76.31
N LEU A 10 -2.35 -10.08 76.87
CA LEU A 10 -1.59 -11.33 76.95
C LEU A 10 -2.19 -12.49 76.14
N ALA A 11 -3.24 -12.24 75.34
CA ALA A 11 -3.79 -13.20 74.38
C ALA A 11 -3.22 -13.04 72.95
N ILE A 12 -2.30 -12.09 72.71
CA ILE A 12 -1.68 -11.85 71.39
C ILE A 12 -0.15 -12.04 71.42
N MET A 13 0.45 -12.40 72.55
CA MET A 13 1.86 -12.79 72.63
C MET A 13 2.08 -13.96 73.60
N SER A 14 1.51 -15.12 73.25
CA SER A 14 2.11 -16.41 73.59
C SER A 14 2.66 -17.01 72.31
N ILE A 15 3.87 -17.55 72.39
CA ILE A 15 4.61 -18.18 71.30
C ILE A 15 3.76 -19.32 70.74
N TYR A 16 2.95 -19.05 69.71
CA TYR A 16 2.32 -20.08 68.91
C TYR A 16 3.30 -20.47 67.82
N SER A 17 3.54 -21.77 67.71
CA SER A 17 3.92 -22.37 66.43
C SER A 17 3.03 -21.77 65.35
N ILE A 18 3.60 -21.39 64.21
CA ILE A 18 2.85 -20.88 63.06
C ILE A 18 1.81 -21.94 62.69
N GLY A 19 0.58 -21.78 63.14
CA GLY A 19 -0.55 -22.62 62.76
C GLY A 19 -0.82 -22.43 61.27
N GLY A 20 -1.23 -23.50 60.60
CA GLY A 20 -1.70 -23.46 59.23
C GLY A 20 -3.00 -22.67 59.10
N ASN A 21 -3.22 -22.10 57.91
CA ASN A 21 -4.47 -21.44 57.54
C ASN A 21 -5.21 -22.33 56.53
N PHE A 22 -6.47 -22.66 56.84
CA PHE A 22 -7.39 -23.37 55.95
C PHE A 22 -8.47 -22.42 55.50
N TYR A 23 -8.85 -22.47 54.22
CA TYR A 23 -9.96 -21.69 53.67
C TYR A 23 -11.05 -22.66 53.22
N VAL A 24 -12.28 -22.39 53.61
CA VAL A 24 -13.46 -23.18 53.25
C VAL A 24 -14.42 -22.28 52.49
N ASP A 25 -14.56 -22.54 51.20
CA ASP A 25 -15.49 -21.83 50.31
C ASP A 25 -16.86 -22.53 50.24
N ASN A 26 -17.83 -21.84 49.66
CA ASN A 26 -19.22 -22.32 49.56
C ASN A 26 -19.31 -23.69 48.87
N GLY A 27 -19.91 -24.67 49.56
CA GLY A 27 -20.06 -26.06 49.08
C GLY A 27 -18.96 -27.02 49.55
N GLU A 28 -17.91 -26.52 50.18
CA GLU A 28 -16.91 -27.35 50.88
C GLU A 28 -17.37 -27.67 52.32
N SER A 29 -16.87 -28.79 52.87
CA SER A 29 -17.18 -29.18 54.25
C SER A 29 -16.20 -28.55 55.24
N VAL A 30 -16.75 -27.79 56.19
CA VAL A 30 -16.03 -27.24 57.33
C VAL A 30 -15.52 -28.38 58.23
N GLN A 31 -16.30 -29.45 58.39
CA GLN A 31 -15.86 -30.62 59.17
C GLN A 31 -14.59 -31.24 58.58
N GLN A 32 -14.52 -31.39 57.26
CA GLN A 32 -13.33 -31.93 56.62
C GLN A 32 -12.09 -31.04 56.83
N ALA A 33 -12.27 -29.71 56.84
CA ALA A 33 -11.18 -28.79 57.17
C ALA A 33 -10.70 -28.97 58.63
N ILE A 34 -11.62 -29.15 59.58
CA ILE A 34 -11.32 -29.44 60.99
C ILE A 34 -10.55 -30.77 61.14
N ASP A 35 -10.98 -31.79 60.41
CA ASP A 35 -10.35 -33.11 60.46
C ASP A 35 -8.89 -33.06 59.96
N ASN A 36 -8.63 -32.21 58.95
CA ASN A 36 -7.30 -31.99 58.38
C ASN A 36 -6.42 -31.02 59.17
N ALA A 37 -7.01 -30.14 59.98
CA ALA A 37 -6.29 -29.17 60.79
C ALA A 37 -5.52 -29.83 61.95
N SER A 38 -4.42 -29.20 62.35
CA SER A 38 -3.65 -29.48 63.56
C SER A 38 -3.99 -28.49 64.68
N ASP A 39 -3.59 -28.80 65.92
CA ASP A 39 -3.76 -27.86 67.03
C ASP A 39 -2.99 -26.55 66.76
N GLY A 40 -3.65 -25.42 66.99
CA GLY A 40 -3.15 -24.07 66.73
C GLY A 40 -3.53 -23.50 65.36
N ASP A 41 -4.12 -24.30 64.48
CA ASP A 41 -4.51 -23.86 63.13
C ASP A 41 -5.75 -22.95 63.14
N THR A 42 -5.87 -22.12 62.10
CA THR A 42 -7.03 -21.26 61.86
C THR A 42 -7.78 -21.70 60.60
N ILE A 43 -9.11 -21.81 60.71
CA ILE A 43 -10.02 -22.15 59.62
C ILE A 43 -10.87 -20.93 59.29
N PHE A 44 -10.70 -20.40 58.10
CA PHE A 44 -11.49 -19.31 57.54
C PHE A 44 -12.68 -19.87 56.78
N VAL A 45 -13.89 -19.52 57.19
CA VAL A 45 -15.14 -20.05 56.63
C VAL A 45 -15.88 -18.97 55.87
N LYS A 46 -16.35 -19.26 54.65
CA LYS A 46 -17.09 -18.32 53.83
C LYS A 46 -18.31 -18.97 53.19
N GLY A 47 -19.45 -18.28 53.30
CA GLY A 47 -20.70 -18.71 52.67
C GLY A 47 -21.57 -19.53 53.61
N TYR A 48 -22.46 -20.34 53.03
CA TYR A 48 -23.52 -21.03 53.77
C TYR A 48 -23.24 -22.53 53.85
N HIS A 49 -22.99 -23.03 55.06
CA HIS A 49 -22.68 -24.43 55.34
C HIS A 49 -23.77 -25.05 56.21
N ASP A 50 -24.66 -25.81 55.57
CA ASP A 50 -25.76 -26.52 56.24
C ASP A 50 -25.30 -27.85 56.84
N GLU A 51 -24.34 -27.79 57.75
CA GLU A 51 -23.76 -28.96 58.42
C GLU A 51 -23.61 -28.73 59.93
N ASP A 52 -23.66 -29.83 60.69
CA ASP A 52 -23.30 -29.81 62.10
C ASP A 52 -21.82 -30.16 62.21
N ILE A 53 -21.03 -29.29 62.86
CA ILE A 53 -19.60 -29.53 63.04
C ILE A 53 -19.27 -29.90 64.48
N LEU A 54 -18.28 -30.78 64.61
CA LEU A 54 -17.66 -31.18 65.85
C LEU A 54 -16.19 -30.75 65.86
N ILE A 55 -15.85 -29.90 66.81
CA ILE A 55 -14.49 -29.41 67.04
C ILE A 55 -13.90 -30.18 68.22
N ASN A 56 -12.93 -31.05 67.92
CA ASN A 56 -12.27 -31.92 68.90
C ASN A 56 -10.76 -31.60 69.07
N LYS A 57 -10.31 -30.47 68.53
CA LYS A 57 -8.92 -29.99 68.53
C LYS A 57 -8.87 -28.52 68.95
N SER A 58 -7.71 -28.04 69.40
CA SER A 58 -7.52 -26.66 69.80
C SER A 58 -7.27 -25.78 68.57
N ILE A 59 -8.33 -25.23 67.97
CA ILE A 59 -8.28 -24.46 66.72
C ILE A 59 -9.03 -23.13 66.83
N LYS A 60 -8.80 -22.24 65.86
CA LYS A 60 -9.61 -21.04 65.63
C LYS A 60 -10.50 -21.23 64.38
N ILE A 61 -11.76 -20.85 64.47
CA ILE A 61 -12.65 -20.69 63.31
C ILE A 61 -13.02 -19.22 63.18
N GLU A 62 -12.83 -18.65 62.00
CA GLU A 62 -13.12 -17.25 61.69
C GLU A 62 -14.00 -17.14 60.45
N GLY A 63 -15.16 -16.50 60.58
CA GLY A 63 -16.05 -16.24 59.46
C GLY A 63 -15.59 -15.07 58.60
N ILE A 64 -15.65 -15.24 57.28
CA ILE A 64 -15.44 -14.16 56.30
C ILE A 64 -16.78 -13.74 55.73
N GLY A 65 -17.18 -12.49 55.97
CA GLY A 65 -18.48 -11.96 55.57
C GLY A 65 -19.63 -12.63 56.33
N ASN A 66 -20.70 -13.03 55.65
CA ASN A 66 -21.87 -13.67 56.27
C ASN A 66 -21.71 -15.20 56.34
N ALA A 67 -20.65 -15.68 56.98
CA ALA A 67 -20.40 -17.10 57.12
C ALA A 67 -21.46 -17.76 58.02
N PHE A 68 -22.04 -18.86 57.55
CA PHE A 68 -23.07 -19.59 58.27
C PHE A 68 -22.68 -21.06 58.46
N ILE A 69 -22.83 -21.57 59.68
CA ILE A 69 -22.67 -22.99 60.03
C ILE A 69 -23.91 -23.41 60.82
N ARG A 70 -24.61 -24.48 60.43
CA ARG A 70 -25.90 -24.85 61.06
C ARG A 70 -25.79 -25.05 62.58
N SER A 71 -24.82 -25.82 63.05
CA SER A 71 -24.56 -26.02 64.49
C SER A 71 -23.08 -26.29 64.76
N ILE A 72 -22.60 -25.83 65.91
CA ILE A 72 -21.20 -26.00 66.34
C ILE A 72 -21.17 -26.70 67.70
N GLU A 73 -20.47 -27.83 67.80
CA GLU A 73 -20.17 -28.48 69.07
C GLU A 73 -18.66 -28.50 69.32
N ILE A 74 -18.24 -27.96 70.47
CA ILE A 74 -16.84 -27.83 70.87
C ILE A 74 -16.55 -28.82 72.00
N ASN A 75 -15.81 -29.88 71.69
CA ASN A 75 -15.40 -30.94 72.63
C ASN A 75 -13.93 -30.87 73.05
N CYS A 76 -13.26 -29.75 72.77
CA CYS A 76 -11.87 -29.51 73.13
C CYS A 76 -11.69 -28.13 73.78
N SER A 77 -10.68 -28.00 74.64
CA SER A 77 -10.33 -26.71 75.26
C SER A 77 -9.53 -25.82 74.30
N ASN A 78 -9.43 -24.53 74.61
CA ASN A 78 -8.66 -23.54 73.83
C ASN A 78 -9.14 -23.40 72.38
N VAL A 79 -10.46 -23.36 72.17
CA VAL A 79 -11.08 -23.12 70.85
C VAL A 79 -11.57 -21.68 70.77
N SER A 80 -11.37 -21.04 69.62
CA SER A 80 -11.91 -19.72 69.33
C SER A 80 -12.88 -19.77 68.16
N ILE A 81 -14.09 -19.22 68.34
CA ILE A 81 -15.10 -19.08 67.28
C ILE A 81 -15.42 -17.60 67.12
N ASP A 82 -15.13 -17.06 65.94
CA ASP A 82 -15.29 -15.64 65.64
C ASP A 82 -16.08 -15.40 64.35
N ASN A 83 -17.01 -14.44 64.40
CA ASN A 83 -17.76 -13.96 63.24
C ASN A 83 -18.58 -15.03 62.48
N ILE A 84 -19.20 -15.97 63.20
CA ILE A 84 -20.04 -17.02 62.60
C ILE A 84 -21.53 -16.77 62.90
N THR A 85 -22.37 -16.92 61.87
CA THR A 85 -23.81 -17.06 62.03
C THR A 85 -24.17 -18.54 62.23
N THR A 86 -24.94 -18.88 63.24
CA THR A 86 -25.31 -20.28 63.52
C THR A 86 -26.65 -20.40 64.24
N TYR A 87 -27.26 -21.59 64.22
CA TYR A 87 -28.44 -21.84 65.04
C TYR A 87 -28.10 -22.32 66.46
N LYS A 88 -26.88 -22.81 66.69
CA LYS A 88 -26.53 -23.42 67.97
C LYS A 88 -25.03 -23.51 68.19
N ILE A 89 -24.60 -23.18 69.40
CA ILE A 89 -23.25 -23.50 69.87
C ILE A 89 -23.30 -24.26 71.19
N ILE A 90 -22.60 -25.40 71.27
CA ILE A 90 -22.37 -26.14 72.52
C ILE A 90 -20.88 -26.14 72.83
N VAL A 91 -20.50 -25.72 74.02
CA VAL A 91 -19.10 -25.62 74.47
C VAL A 91 -18.87 -26.55 75.64
N ASN A 92 -18.25 -27.70 75.39
CA ASN A 92 -17.88 -28.69 76.40
C ASN A 92 -16.43 -28.56 76.88
N GLY A 93 -15.55 -27.92 76.10
CA GLY A 93 -14.16 -27.65 76.48
C GLY A 93 -13.97 -26.38 77.31
N ASN A 94 -12.87 -26.30 78.05
CA ASN A 94 -12.53 -25.14 78.87
C ASN A 94 -11.78 -24.07 78.06
N ASP A 95 -11.64 -22.87 78.61
CA ASP A 95 -10.76 -21.82 78.06
C ASP A 95 -11.11 -21.45 76.59
N CYS A 96 -12.39 -21.57 76.22
CA CYS A 96 -12.87 -21.26 74.88
C CYS A 96 -13.29 -19.79 74.77
N ILE A 97 -13.08 -19.20 73.59
CA ILE A 97 -13.41 -17.81 73.29
C ILE A 97 -14.45 -17.77 72.17
N LEU A 98 -15.59 -17.12 72.42
CA LEU A 98 -16.64 -16.97 71.42
C LEU A 98 -16.92 -15.49 71.22
N SER A 99 -16.70 -14.99 70.00
CA SER A 99 -16.87 -13.57 69.67
C SER A 99 -17.55 -13.28 68.35
N ASN A 100 -18.22 -12.12 68.28
CA ASN A 100 -18.82 -11.60 67.04
C ASN A 100 -19.81 -12.56 66.36
N ASN A 101 -20.39 -13.53 67.08
CA ASN A 101 -21.26 -14.55 66.50
C ASN A 101 -22.72 -14.10 66.51
N PHE A 102 -23.46 -14.49 65.47
CA PHE A 102 -24.91 -14.30 65.38
C PHE A 102 -25.61 -15.64 65.59
N ILE A 103 -26.26 -15.81 66.74
CA ILE A 103 -26.94 -17.06 67.09
C ILE A 103 -28.46 -16.87 67.11
N SER A 104 -29.20 -17.80 66.49
CA SER A 104 -30.67 -17.80 66.53
C SER A 104 -31.25 -19.19 66.74
N GLN A 105 -32.56 -19.29 67.03
CA GLN A 105 -33.29 -20.55 67.25
C GLN A 105 -32.94 -21.34 68.53
N ASN A 106 -31.71 -21.89 68.65
CA ASN A 106 -31.37 -22.82 69.74
C ASN A 106 -30.34 -22.29 70.75
N GLY A 107 -29.74 -21.12 70.49
CA GLY A 107 -28.88 -20.43 71.44
C GLY A 107 -27.56 -21.14 71.73
N MET A 108 -26.99 -20.84 72.89
CA MET A 108 -25.65 -21.25 73.30
C MET A 108 -25.68 -22.01 74.63
N ILE A 109 -24.97 -23.13 74.71
CA ILE A 109 -24.81 -23.94 75.92
C ILE A 109 -23.33 -24.02 76.27
N ILE A 110 -22.94 -23.45 77.41
CA ILE A 110 -21.57 -23.41 77.90
C ILE A 110 -21.41 -24.36 79.09
N ASN A 111 -20.84 -25.53 78.86
CA ASN A 111 -20.53 -26.53 79.90
C ASN A 111 -19.08 -26.42 80.40
N GLY A 112 -18.17 -25.87 79.59
CA GLY A 112 -16.77 -25.68 79.96
C GLY A 112 -16.53 -24.49 80.90
N ASN A 113 -15.45 -24.56 81.66
CA ASN A 113 -15.01 -23.53 82.60
C ASN A 113 -14.09 -22.50 81.92
N ASN A 114 -13.90 -21.34 82.55
CA ASN A 114 -12.99 -20.27 82.10
C ASN A 114 -13.25 -19.78 80.66
N CYS A 115 -14.47 -19.94 80.15
CA CYS A 115 -14.79 -19.49 78.79
C CYS A 115 -15.07 -17.99 78.78
N THR A 116 -14.70 -17.33 77.68
CA THR A 116 -14.94 -15.90 77.46
C THR A 116 -15.88 -15.71 76.27
N ILE A 117 -17.05 -15.12 76.52
CA ILE A 117 -18.11 -14.94 75.53
C ILE A 117 -18.39 -13.44 75.42
N TYR A 118 -18.11 -12.84 74.26
CA TYR A 118 -18.30 -11.39 74.06
C TYR A 118 -18.67 -10.97 72.65
N HIS A 119 -19.36 -9.83 72.44
CA HIS A 119 -19.83 -9.38 71.13
C HIS A 119 -20.72 -10.37 70.36
N ASN A 120 -21.41 -11.28 71.06
CA ASN A 120 -22.35 -12.19 70.41
C ASN A 120 -23.76 -11.61 70.41
N PHE A 121 -24.44 -11.73 69.29
CA PHE A 121 -25.83 -11.33 69.10
C PHE A 121 -26.71 -12.58 69.07
N ILE A 122 -27.53 -12.77 70.10
CA ILE A 122 -28.33 -13.98 70.27
C ILE A 122 -29.79 -13.60 70.33
N SER A 123 -30.56 -14.07 69.37
CA SER A 123 -31.96 -13.67 69.24
C SER A 123 -32.92 -14.77 68.83
N ASN A 124 -34.19 -14.60 69.19
CA ASN A 124 -35.28 -15.52 68.80
C ASN A 124 -35.01 -16.97 69.23
N CYS A 125 -34.34 -17.16 70.36
CA CYS A 125 -34.06 -18.46 70.94
C CYS A 125 -35.06 -18.79 72.06
N SER A 126 -35.37 -20.08 72.22
CA SER A 126 -36.07 -20.55 73.44
C SER A 126 -35.23 -20.31 74.70
N LEU A 127 -33.91 -20.38 74.59
CA LEU A 127 -32.94 -20.01 75.63
C LEU A 127 -31.70 -19.47 74.93
N ALA A 128 -31.35 -18.21 75.17
CA ALA A 128 -30.24 -17.56 74.48
C ALA A 128 -28.89 -18.08 74.98
N ILE A 129 -28.60 -18.00 76.29
CA ILE A 129 -27.39 -18.59 76.89
C ILE A 129 -27.77 -19.46 78.09
N LYS A 130 -27.26 -20.70 78.10
CA LYS A 130 -27.22 -21.56 79.28
C LYS A 130 -25.77 -21.84 79.68
N CYS A 131 -25.34 -21.37 80.84
CA CYS A 131 -24.01 -21.68 81.35
C CYS A 131 -24.10 -22.67 82.52
N ASN A 132 -23.45 -23.83 82.39
CA ASN A 132 -23.21 -24.78 83.48
C ASN A 132 -21.75 -24.75 83.97
N GLY A 133 -20.85 -24.11 83.20
CA GLY A 133 -19.45 -23.95 83.55
C GLY A 133 -19.18 -22.79 84.50
N SER A 134 -18.04 -22.85 85.18
CA SER A 134 -17.61 -21.90 86.21
C SER A 134 -16.47 -20.98 85.75
N ASN A 135 -16.33 -19.83 86.41
CA ASN A 135 -15.32 -18.81 86.13
C ASN A 135 -15.36 -18.27 84.69
N CYS A 136 -16.54 -18.31 84.04
CA CYS A 136 -16.72 -17.78 82.70
C CYS A 136 -17.02 -16.28 82.72
N SER A 137 -16.65 -15.57 81.66
CA SER A 137 -16.93 -14.15 81.49
C SER A 137 -17.87 -13.92 80.32
N PHE A 138 -18.93 -13.15 80.55
CA PHE A 138 -19.92 -12.78 79.54
C PHE A 138 -20.01 -11.25 79.48
N PHE A 139 -19.55 -10.63 78.40
CA PHE A 139 -19.62 -9.18 78.28
C PHE A 139 -19.85 -8.67 76.87
N ASN A 140 -20.43 -7.49 76.71
CA ASN A 140 -20.74 -6.90 75.40
C ASN A 140 -21.59 -7.82 74.50
N ASN A 141 -22.44 -8.69 75.05
CA ASN A 141 -23.34 -9.54 74.26
C ASN A 141 -24.73 -8.91 74.18
N GLY A 142 -25.38 -9.02 73.04
CA GLY A 142 -26.77 -8.62 72.85
C GLY A 142 -27.70 -9.84 72.87
N LEU A 143 -28.68 -9.83 73.77
CA LEU A 143 -29.62 -10.93 74.02
C LEU A 143 -31.05 -10.42 73.78
N PHE A 144 -31.61 -10.70 72.60
CA PHE A 144 -32.84 -10.05 72.10
C PHE A 144 -33.99 -11.03 71.84
N ASN A 145 -35.21 -10.70 72.28
CA ASN A 145 -36.42 -11.44 71.90
C ASN A 145 -36.36 -12.95 72.19
N ASN A 146 -35.74 -13.36 73.30
CA ASN A 146 -35.64 -14.76 73.69
C ASN A 146 -36.70 -15.12 74.74
N SER A 147 -37.11 -16.39 74.81
CA SER A 147 -37.98 -16.82 75.93
C SER A 147 -37.23 -16.77 77.28
N TYR A 148 -35.93 -17.06 77.26
CA TYR A 148 -35.01 -16.85 78.37
C TYR A 148 -33.72 -16.23 77.83
N GLY A 149 -33.29 -15.09 78.36
CA GLY A 149 -32.05 -14.41 77.97
C GLY A 149 -30.83 -15.22 78.41
N MET A 150 -30.62 -15.34 79.72
CA MET A 150 -29.49 -16.10 80.27
C MET A 150 -29.87 -16.94 81.49
N ILE A 151 -29.40 -18.19 81.56
CA ILE A 151 -29.49 -19.04 82.75
C ILE A 151 -28.09 -19.47 83.15
N ILE A 152 -27.65 -19.09 84.35
CA ILE A 152 -26.37 -19.50 84.92
C ILE A 152 -26.60 -20.51 86.05
N ASN A 153 -26.02 -21.71 85.88
CA ASN A 153 -25.94 -22.77 86.89
C ASN A 153 -24.47 -23.03 87.34
N GLY A 154 -23.50 -22.30 86.77
CA GLY A 154 -22.11 -22.33 87.20
C GLY A 154 -21.84 -21.30 88.30
N ASN A 155 -20.62 -21.31 88.85
CA ASN A 155 -20.21 -20.36 89.88
C ASN A 155 -19.03 -19.48 89.45
N ASN A 156 -18.87 -18.35 90.12
CA ASN A 156 -17.82 -17.35 89.89
C ASN A 156 -17.77 -16.78 88.47
N CYS A 157 -18.88 -16.81 87.73
CA CYS A 157 -18.96 -16.15 86.43
C CYS A 157 -19.14 -14.64 86.61
N THR A 158 -18.62 -13.86 85.66
CA THR A 158 -18.74 -12.39 85.64
C THR A 158 -19.54 -11.97 84.40
N ILE A 159 -20.60 -11.20 84.59
CA ILE A 159 -21.55 -10.81 83.54
C ILE A 159 -21.74 -9.29 83.58
N PHE A 160 -21.29 -8.55 82.57
CA PHE A 160 -21.41 -7.07 82.53
C PHE A 160 -21.46 -6.56 81.08
N HIS A 161 -21.98 -5.35 80.84
CA HIS A 161 -22.11 -4.72 79.52
C HIS A 161 -22.91 -5.53 78.49
N ASN A 162 -23.77 -6.43 78.94
CA ASN A 162 -24.67 -7.15 78.04
C ASN A 162 -26.00 -6.40 77.94
N ASN A 163 -26.63 -6.46 76.76
CA ASN A 163 -27.93 -5.86 76.51
C ASN A 163 -29.01 -6.95 76.56
N PHE A 164 -29.82 -6.96 77.62
CA PHE A 164 -30.96 -7.86 77.77
C PHE A 164 -32.25 -7.16 77.31
N ILE A 165 -32.67 -7.43 76.07
CA ILE A 165 -33.76 -6.69 75.41
C ILE A 165 -34.91 -7.61 75.04
N ASP A 166 -36.13 -7.24 75.44
CA ASP A 166 -37.38 -7.94 75.09
C ASP A 166 -37.36 -9.46 75.33
N ASN A 167 -36.61 -9.94 76.32
CA ASN A 167 -36.66 -11.35 76.70
C ASN A 167 -37.85 -11.58 77.64
N ALA A 168 -38.54 -12.72 77.52
CA ALA A 168 -39.66 -13.02 78.42
C ALA A 168 -39.18 -13.21 79.88
N ILE A 169 -37.97 -13.76 80.06
CA ILE A 169 -37.21 -13.73 81.32
C ILE A 169 -35.78 -13.33 80.97
N ASN A 170 -35.31 -12.19 81.47
CA ASN A 170 -33.98 -11.67 81.13
C ASN A 170 -32.84 -12.56 81.65
N ALA A 171 -32.84 -12.88 82.94
CA ALA A 171 -31.79 -13.69 83.55
C ALA A 171 -32.31 -14.55 84.70
N ILE A 172 -31.69 -15.72 84.89
CA ILE A 172 -31.83 -16.57 86.07
C ILE A 172 -30.44 -16.96 86.55
N ASP A 173 -30.16 -16.65 87.81
CA ASP A 173 -28.95 -17.07 88.50
C ASP A 173 -29.30 -18.12 89.56
N LYS A 174 -28.62 -19.26 89.53
CA LYS A 174 -28.85 -20.36 90.48
C LYS A 174 -27.71 -20.58 91.46
N ASP A 175 -26.60 -19.87 91.29
CA ASP A 175 -25.38 -20.05 92.06
C ASP A 175 -24.71 -18.68 92.33
N ASN A 176 -23.46 -18.67 92.82
CA ASN A 176 -22.76 -17.44 93.19
C ASN A 176 -22.03 -16.82 91.98
N ASN A 177 -22.62 -15.80 91.36
CA ASN A 177 -22.05 -15.09 90.20
C ASN A 177 -22.08 -13.57 90.41
N THR A 178 -21.24 -12.84 89.64
CA THR A 178 -21.16 -11.38 89.70
C THR A 178 -21.75 -10.78 88.43
N TRP A 179 -22.84 -10.03 88.55
CA TRP A 179 -23.58 -9.42 87.43
C TRP A 179 -23.15 -7.99 87.11
N TYR A 180 -21.89 -7.65 87.41
CA TYR A 180 -21.30 -6.37 87.11
C TYR A 180 -19.77 -6.44 87.13
N ASN A 181 -19.11 -5.40 86.62
CA ASN A 181 -17.67 -5.23 86.73
C ASN A 181 -17.33 -4.29 87.90
N GLU A 182 -16.76 -4.84 88.97
CA GLU A 182 -16.43 -4.06 90.18
C GLU A 182 -15.38 -2.97 89.94
N GLY A 183 -14.50 -3.14 88.96
CA GLY A 183 -13.46 -2.16 88.63
C GLY A 183 -14.01 -0.96 87.85
N LEU A 184 -15.00 -1.20 86.99
CA LEU A 184 -15.64 -0.18 86.16
C LEU A 184 -16.83 0.48 86.87
N LYS A 185 -17.45 -0.23 87.83
CA LYS A 185 -18.74 0.16 88.43
C LYS A 185 -19.86 0.21 87.40
N GLU A 186 -19.84 -0.75 86.48
CA GLU A 186 -20.77 -0.88 85.36
C GLU A 186 -21.32 -2.30 85.31
N GLY A 187 -22.62 -2.42 85.12
CA GLY A 187 -23.41 -3.66 85.09
C GLY A 187 -23.92 -3.97 83.69
N ASN A 188 -25.14 -4.48 83.59
CA ASN A 188 -25.78 -4.83 82.32
C ASN A 188 -26.95 -3.87 82.04
N TYR A 189 -27.33 -3.77 80.77
CA TYR A 189 -28.56 -3.09 80.39
C TYR A 189 -29.73 -4.08 80.42
N TRP A 190 -30.83 -3.65 81.02
CA TRP A 190 -32.04 -4.44 81.20
C TRP A 190 -33.23 -3.66 80.68
N TYR A 191 -33.89 -4.17 79.65
CA TYR A 191 -35.00 -3.45 78.99
C TYR A 191 -36.19 -3.17 79.91
N ASP A 192 -36.40 -3.99 80.94
CA ASP A 192 -37.46 -3.82 81.94
C ASP A 192 -37.00 -3.08 83.21
N TYR A 193 -35.75 -2.58 83.24
CA TYR A 193 -35.27 -1.78 84.35
C TYR A 193 -35.90 -0.39 84.35
N ASN A 194 -36.60 -0.11 85.46
CA ASN A 194 -37.32 1.15 85.68
C ASN A 194 -36.78 1.92 86.90
N GLY A 195 -35.52 1.69 87.26
CA GLY A 195 -34.86 2.41 88.35
C GLY A 195 -34.57 3.87 88.00
N SER A 196 -34.14 4.65 88.99
CA SER A 196 -33.73 6.04 88.81
C SER A 196 -32.22 6.16 88.70
N ASP A 197 -31.76 7.16 87.95
CA ASP A 197 -30.39 7.64 87.91
C ASP A 197 -30.40 9.13 88.32
N ALA A 198 -30.22 9.38 89.62
CA ALA A 198 -30.35 10.72 90.19
C ALA A 198 -29.06 11.55 90.07
N ASN A 199 -27.90 10.90 89.96
CA ASN A 199 -26.61 11.56 89.76
C ASN A 199 -26.29 11.80 88.28
N GLY A 200 -27.05 11.19 87.36
CA GLY A 200 -26.95 11.35 85.91
C GLY A 200 -25.68 10.74 85.33
N ASP A 201 -25.11 9.71 85.99
CA ASP A 201 -23.88 9.07 85.54
C ASP A 201 -24.13 7.91 84.55
N GLY A 202 -25.40 7.64 84.21
CA GLY A 202 -25.80 6.57 83.30
C GLY A 202 -25.93 5.21 83.99
N ILE A 203 -25.71 5.13 85.30
CA ILE A 203 -25.87 3.93 86.12
C ILE A 203 -27.08 4.10 87.04
N GLY A 204 -27.92 3.08 87.11
CA GLY A 204 -29.07 3.08 87.98
C GLY A 204 -28.72 2.98 89.47
N ASP A 205 -29.33 3.83 90.29
CA ASP A 205 -29.09 3.91 91.74
C ASP A 205 -29.67 2.70 92.52
N ILE A 206 -30.53 1.92 91.89
CA ILE A 206 -31.19 0.75 92.49
C ILE A 206 -30.71 -0.51 91.78
N ALA A 207 -30.15 -1.46 92.52
CA ALA A 207 -29.70 -2.73 91.95
C ALA A 207 -30.84 -3.49 91.24
N TYR A 208 -30.56 -4.07 90.09
CA TYR A 208 -31.48 -4.98 89.39
C TYR A 208 -31.39 -6.38 90.01
N THR A 209 -32.53 -6.98 90.34
CA THR A 209 -32.58 -8.27 91.05
C THR A 209 -32.67 -9.44 90.08
N ILE A 210 -31.74 -10.41 90.19
CA ILE A 210 -31.72 -11.66 89.41
C ILE A 210 -31.86 -12.84 90.38
N ASN A 211 -33.09 -13.32 90.59
CA ASN A 211 -33.39 -14.35 91.60
C ASN A 211 -32.87 -13.97 93.00
N ALA A 212 -31.76 -14.58 93.45
CA ALA A 212 -31.11 -14.28 94.74
C ALA A 212 -29.82 -13.43 94.58
N SER A 213 -29.44 -13.13 93.35
CA SER A 213 -28.28 -12.31 92.95
C SER A 213 -28.72 -10.90 92.53
N TYR A 214 -27.75 -9.99 92.39
CA TYR A 214 -28.00 -8.59 92.04
C TYR A 214 -26.97 -8.08 91.03
N ASP A 215 -27.45 -7.31 90.07
CA ASP A 215 -26.64 -6.35 89.33
C ASP A 215 -26.68 -5.02 90.08
N ASN A 216 -25.56 -4.65 90.70
CA ASN A 216 -25.46 -3.45 91.54
C ASN A 216 -25.26 -2.16 90.73
N TYR A 217 -24.98 -2.25 89.43
CA TYR A 217 -24.69 -1.11 88.57
C TYR A 217 -25.44 -1.21 87.24
N PRO A 218 -26.77 -1.40 87.24
CA PRO A 218 -27.53 -1.56 86.01
C PRO A 218 -27.39 -0.32 85.11
N LEU A 219 -27.17 -0.54 83.81
CA LEU A 219 -27.01 0.55 82.85
C LEU A 219 -28.38 1.19 82.54
N MET A 220 -28.43 2.52 82.46
CA MET A 220 -29.65 3.28 82.12
C MET A 220 -29.97 3.29 80.62
N HIS A 221 -28.96 3.02 79.79
CA HIS A 221 -29.05 2.98 78.34
C HIS A 221 -28.36 1.72 77.82
N GLU A 222 -28.71 1.33 76.59
CA GLU A 222 -28.05 0.24 75.89
C GLU A 222 -26.54 0.48 75.83
N TYR A 223 -25.76 -0.57 76.08
CA TYR A 223 -24.32 -0.51 75.91
C TYR A 223 -23.98 -0.62 74.43
N ASP A 224 -23.11 0.26 73.92
CA ASP A 224 -22.68 0.19 72.53
C ASP A 224 -21.77 -1.03 72.31
N ILE A 225 -22.28 -1.97 71.53
CA ILE A 225 -21.63 -3.23 71.15
C ILE A 225 -21.36 -3.30 69.66
N TYR A 226 -21.60 -2.21 68.92
CA TYR A 226 -21.40 -2.15 67.49
C TYR A 226 -20.07 -1.49 67.17
N PRO A 227 -19.29 -2.01 66.21
CA PRO A 227 -18.07 -1.35 65.79
C PRO A 227 -18.36 -0.11 64.92
N PRO A 228 -17.43 0.86 64.89
CA PRO A 228 -17.49 1.98 63.97
C PRO A 228 -17.65 1.58 62.50
N SER A 229 -18.12 2.53 61.69
CA SER A 229 -18.13 2.41 60.23
C SER A 229 -17.30 3.51 59.57
N THR A 230 -16.18 3.13 58.96
CA THR A 230 -15.35 4.06 58.16
C THR A 230 -15.66 3.99 56.68
N GLN A 231 -15.75 5.16 56.03
CA GLN A 231 -15.87 5.33 54.58
C GLN A 231 -14.68 6.13 54.03
N PRO A 232 -14.01 5.63 52.97
CA PRO A 232 -12.95 6.37 52.30
C PRO A 232 -13.55 7.37 51.30
N ASN A 233 -13.05 8.59 51.31
CA ASN A 233 -13.38 9.63 50.35
C ASN A 233 -12.09 10.09 49.65
N ILE A 234 -12.04 9.93 48.33
CA ILE A 234 -10.88 10.32 47.52
C ILE A 234 -11.21 11.64 46.83
N ILE A 235 -10.38 12.65 47.06
CA ILE A 235 -10.52 13.98 46.47
C ILE A 235 -9.38 14.24 45.50
N LEU A 236 -9.71 14.68 44.29
CA LEU A 236 -8.75 15.23 43.34
C LEU A 236 -8.24 16.58 43.85
N LEU A 237 -6.92 16.71 44.03
CA LEU A 237 -6.28 17.98 44.40
C LEU A 237 -5.99 18.84 43.17
N ASP A 238 -5.64 18.18 42.06
CA ASP A 238 -5.41 18.80 40.76
C ASP A 238 -5.63 17.76 39.64
N GLY A 239 -5.57 18.21 38.39
CA GLY A 239 -5.76 17.37 37.22
C GLY A 239 -7.21 16.90 37.04
N SER A 240 -7.37 15.78 36.35
CA SER A 240 -8.67 15.14 36.10
C SER A 240 -8.63 13.67 36.51
N THR A 241 -9.81 13.05 36.59
CA THR A 241 -9.89 11.59 36.56
C THR A 241 -9.31 11.09 35.25
N GLY A 242 -8.41 10.13 35.33
CA GLY A 242 -7.94 9.38 34.18
C GLY A 242 -8.96 8.32 33.74
N SER A 243 -8.52 7.46 32.83
CA SER A 243 -9.30 6.31 32.36
C SER A 243 -9.14 5.11 33.29
N ASN A 244 -10.06 4.13 33.21
CA ASN A 244 -9.93 2.82 33.88
C ASN A 244 -9.66 2.86 35.40
N GLY A 245 -10.18 3.88 36.10
CA GLY A 245 -9.99 4.07 37.54
C GLY A 245 -8.62 4.61 37.94
N TRP A 246 -7.87 5.19 37.00
CA TRP A 246 -6.63 5.92 37.27
C TRP A 246 -6.89 7.41 37.45
N TYR A 247 -5.94 8.09 38.08
CA TYR A 247 -5.89 9.54 38.21
C TYR A 247 -4.68 10.08 37.43
N VAL A 248 -4.90 11.15 36.66
CA VAL A 248 -3.84 11.88 35.94
C VAL A 248 -3.46 13.17 36.69
N GLY A 249 -3.63 13.15 38.01
CA GLY A 249 -3.43 14.28 38.91
C GLY A 249 -3.22 13.79 40.35
N ASN A 250 -2.82 14.69 41.23
CA ASN A 250 -2.59 14.40 42.63
C ASN A 250 -3.93 14.17 43.35
N VAL A 251 -3.96 13.22 44.28
CA VAL A 251 -5.18 12.86 45.03
C VAL A 251 -4.93 12.89 46.53
N SER A 252 -6.00 13.10 47.28
CA SER A 252 -6.01 13.04 48.73
C SER A 252 -7.04 12.02 49.22
N LEU A 253 -6.64 11.17 50.15
CA LEU A 253 -7.54 10.23 50.82
C LEU A 253 -7.97 10.81 52.17
N ILE A 254 -9.27 10.88 52.38
CA ILE A 254 -9.92 11.24 53.63
C ILE A 254 -10.68 10.02 54.15
N LEU A 255 -10.41 9.62 55.39
CA LEU A 255 -11.15 8.57 56.07
C LEU A 255 -12.17 9.20 57.02
N ASN A 256 -13.45 8.88 56.84
CA ASN A 256 -14.54 9.39 57.68
C ASN A 256 -15.13 8.22 58.46
N ALA A 257 -14.83 8.14 59.76
CA ALA A 257 -15.40 7.16 60.67
C ALA A 257 -16.59 7.77 61.42
N ILE A 258 -17.68 7.01 61.49
CA ILE A 258 -18.88 7.32 62.27
C ILE A 258 -19.19 6.15 63.19
N ASP A 259 -19.73 6.45 64.36
CA ASP A 259 -20.15 5.46 65.34
C ASP A 259 -21.26 6.06 66.24
N GLU A 260 -22.05 5.21 66.92
CA GLU A 260 -23.03 5.71 67.90
C GLU A 260 -22.33 6.22 69.16
N SER A 261 -21.27 5.53 69.58
CA SER A 261 -20.29 6.05 70.52
C SER A 261 -19.25 6.97 69.83
N GLN A 262 -18.25 7.42 70.59
CA GLN A 262 -17.18 8.24 70.03
C GLN A 262 -16.10 7.37 69.39
N ILE A 263 -15.60 7.79 68.23
CA ILE A 263 -14.39 7.20 67.65
C ILE A 263 -13.19 7.48 68.56
N ASN A 264 -12.46 6.43 68.94
CA ASN A 264 -11.21 6.54 69.66
C ASN A 264 -10.05 6.79 68.67
N HIS A 265 -9.85 5.87 67.73
CA HIS A 265 -8.83 5.99 66.69
C HIS A 265 -9.25 5.34 65.36
N THR A 266 -8.87 5.97 64.25
CA THR A 266 -8.86 5.35 62.93
C THR A 266 -7.41 4.98 62.58
N PHE A 267 -7.20 3.76 62.11
CA PHE A 267 -5.91 3.24 61.69
C PHE A 267 -5.89 3.02 60.18
N TYR A 268 -4.71 3.18 59.57
CA TYR A 268 -4.48 2.85 58.16
C TYR A 268 -3.06 2.30 57.94
N CYS A 269 -2.89 1.49 56.90
CA CYS A 269 -1.58 1.12 56.38
C CYS A 269 -1.57 1.29 54.85
N ILE A 270 -0.37 1.48 54.27
CA ILE A 270 -0.19 1.63 52.81
C ILE A 270 0.77 0.53 52.34
N ASN A 271 0.39 -0.15 51.26
CA ASN A 271 1.18 -1.19 50.60
C ASN A 271 1.66 -2.29 51.57
N ASN A 272 0.76 -2.78 52.43
CA ASN A 272 1.02 -3.78 53.48
C ASN A 272 2.12 -3.35 54.48
N GLY A 273 2.31 -2.04 54.65
CA GLY A 273 3.22 -1.47 55.63
C GLY A 273 2.68 -1.54 57.06
N SER A 274 3.33 -0.81 57.98
CA SER A 274 2.87 -0.71 59.36
C SER A 274 1.56 0.07 59.47
N TRP A 275 0.73 -0.31 60.43
CA TRP A 275 -0.48 0.44 60.82
C TRP A 275 -0.09 1.78 61.48
N ASN A 276 -0.71 2.86 61.02
CA ASN A 276 -0.54 4.23 61.50
C ASN A 276 -1.90 4.79 61.95
N ILE A 277 -1.89 5.72 62.92
CA ILE A 277 -3.10 6.43 63.32
C ILE A 277 -3.39 7.53 62.28
N TYR A 278 -4.60 7.55 61.74
CA TYR A 278 -5.08 8.57 60.84
C TYR A 278 -5.37 9.87 61.61
N GLN A 279 -4.65 10.94 61.25
CA GLN A 279 -4.78 12.27 61.89
C GLN A 279 -5.27 13.34 60.92
N GLN A 280 -4.92 13.21 59.64
CA GLN A 280 -5.23 14.16 58.58
C GLN A 280 -5.23 13.46 57.23
N ALA A 281 -5.79 14.14 56.21
CA ALA A 281 -5.84 13.65 54.84
C ALA A 281 -4.45 13.24 54.31
N ILE A 282 -4.41 12.14 53.56
CA ILE A 282 -3.18 11.54 53.03
C ILE A 282 -3.06 11.91 51.57
N ASN A 283 -2.02 12.67 51.21
CA ASN A 283 -1.80 13.12 49.84
C ASN A 283 -0.87 12.18 49.08
N PHE A 284 -1.31 11.79 47.88
CA PHE A 284 -0.56 10.98 46.93
C PHE A 284 -0.18 11.85 45.73
N THR A 285 1.13 12.10 45.58
CA THR A 285 1.67 13.03 44.57
C THR A 285 2.64 12.39 43.59
N LEU A 286 2.92 11.10 43.73
CA LEU A 286 3.80 10.35 42.82
C LEU A 286 2.98 9.33 42.05
N ASP A 287 3.48 8.94 40.89
CA ASP A 287 2.87 7.89 40.09
C ASP A 287 3.06 6.54 40.79
N GLY A 288 2.06 5.66 40.64
CA GLY A 288 2.08 4.35 41.25
C GLY A 288 0.69 3.82 41.63
N ILE A 289 0.70 2.59 42.14
CA ILE A 289 -0.47 1.92 42.68
C ILE A 289 -0.30 1.87 44.19
N TYR A 290 -1.25 2.46 44.90
CA TYR A 290 -1.31 2.49 46.36
C TYR A 290 -2.47 1.61 46.81
N PHE A 291 -2.17 0.58 47.58
CA PHE A 291 -3.15 -0.24 48.27
C PHE A 291 -3.23 0.23 49.72
N ILE A 292 -4.40 0.70 50.15
CA ILE A 292 -4.62 1.24 51.49
C ILE A 292 -5.61 0.34 52.21
N GLU A 293 -5.24 -0.10 53.41
CA GLU A 293 -6.15 -0.78 54.34
C GLU A 293 -6.42 0.14 55.51
N PHE A 294 -7.63 0.12 56.06
CA PHE A 294 -8.06 0.97 57.16
C PHE A 294 -9.13 0.30 58.04
N TYR A 295 -9.12 0.62 59.33
CA TYR A 295 -10.18 0.28 60.28
C TYR A 295 -10.24 1.32 61.41
N SER A 296 -11.35 1.41 62.11
CA SER A 296 -11.58 2.28 63.26
C SER A 296 -11.95 1.50 64.50
N VAL A 297 -11.66 2.12 65.64
CA VAL A 297 -11.94 1.64 66.99
C VAL A 297 -12.67 2.75 67.74
N ASP A 298 -13.73 2.39 68.45
CA ASP A 298 -14.46 3.33 69.31
C ASP A 298 -13.89 3.41 70.74
N ILE A 299 -14.52 4.21 71.59
CA ILE A 299 -14.15 4.34 73.01
C ILE A 299 -14.49 3.10 73.83
N ASN A 300 -15.43 2.26 73.38
CA ASN A 300 -15.86 1.02 74.01
C ASN A 300 -15.00 -0.20 73.60
N GLN A 301 -13.99 0.01 72.73
CA GLN A 301 -13.10 -0.99 72.15
C GLN A 301 -13.83 -1.98 71.22
N ASN A 302 -14.85 -1.53 70.51
CA ASN A 302 -15.39 -2.23 69.36
C ASN A 302 -14.53 -1.88 68.12
N TYR A 303 -14.17 -2.88 67.32
CA TYR A 303 -13.28 -2.74 66.17
C TYR A 303 -14.02 -3.11 64.89
N GLU A 304 -13.91 -2.28 63.85
CA GLU A 304 -14.41 -2.68 62.53
C GLU A 304 -13.42 -3.63 61.84
N MET A 305 -13.93 -4.55 61.01
CA MET A 305 -13.05 -5.35 60.15
C MET A 305 -12.27 -4.44 59.17
N PRO A 306 -10.97 -4.69 58.93
CA PRO A 306 -10.20 -3.93 57.96
C PRO A 306 -10.85 -3.88 56.58
N LYS A 307 -11.08 -2.65 56.11
CA LYS A 307 -11.52 -2.34 54.75
C LYS A 307 -10.31 -1.91 53.92
N ASN A 308 -10.45 -1.91 52.60
CA ASN A 308 -9.38 -1.47 51.71
C ASN A 308 -9.88 -0.59 50.56
N VAL A 309 -8.95 0.19 50.00
CA VAL A 309 -9.14 1.00 48.80
C VAL A 309 -7.83 1.05 48.00
N THR A 310 -7.95 1.00 46.67
CA THR A 310 -6.79 1.11 45.77
C THR A 310 -6.83 2.44 45.02
N ILE A 311 -5.74 3.19 45.08
CA ILE A 311 -5.53 4.44 44.36
C ILE A 311 -4.47 4.20 43.29
N LYS A 312 -4.76 4.53 42.04
CA LYS A 312 -3.84 4.38 40.91
C LYS A 312 -3.58 5.76 40.29
N ILE A 313 -2.32 6.18 40.27
CA ILE A 313 -1.93 7.50 39.75
C ILE A 313 -0.90 7.29 38.65
N ASP A 314 -1.13 7.93 37.53
CA ASP A 314 -0.16 8.01 36.45
C ASP A 314 -0.35 9.32 35.69
N LYS A 315 0.60 10.23 35.86
CA LYS A 315 0.62 11.56 35.24
C LYS A 315 1.59 11.62 34.06
N THR A 316 2.36 10.55 33.87
CA THR A 316 3.44 10.53 32.90
C THR A 316 2.85 10.16 31.54
N LYS A 317 3.21 10.92 30.51
CA LYS A 317 2.81 10.59 29.14
C LYS A 317 3.75 9.52 28.58
N PRO A 318 3.22 8.58 27.78
CA PRO A 318 4.07 7.62 27.10
C PRO A 318 5.02 8.33 26.14
N LEU A 319 6.30 7.91 26.12
CA LEU A 319 7.29 8.43 25.18
C LEU A 319 7.21 7.66 23.86
N LEU A 320 6.59 8.25 22.84
CA LEU A 320 6.42 7.64 21.52
C LEU A 320 7.69 7.79 20.66
N ASN A 321 8.07 6.71 19.98
CA ASN A 321 9.14 6.67 19.00
C ASN A 321 8.71 5.86 17.77
N TYR A 322 9.27 6.19 16.60
CA TYR A 322 9.07 5.41 15.39
C TYR A 322 10.35 5.31 14.56
N THR A 323 10.47 4.25 13.77
CA THR A 323 11.51 4.08 12.76
C THR A 323 10.88 3.72 11.42
N ILE A 324 11.58 4.08 10.35
CA ILE A 324 11.13 3.86 8.97
C ILE A 324 12.18 3.00 8.27
N PHE A 325 11.72 1.97 7.55
CA PHE A 325 12.57 1.16 6.68
C PHE A 325 12.02 1.15 5.25
N PRO A 326 12.81 1.55 4.25
CA PRO A 326 14.17 2.11 4.36
C PRO A 326 14.19 3.49 5.05
N PRO A 327 15.30 3.87 5.72
CA PRO A 327 15.37 5.10 6.52
C PRO A 327 15.39 6.39 5.68
N ALA A 328 15.60 6.28 4.37
CA ALA A 328 15.58 7.39 3.43
C ALA A 328 14.86 6.98 2.14
N PRO A 329 14.28 7.95 1.39
CA PRO A 329 13.65 7.70 0.10
C PRO A 329 14.57 6.94 -0.86
N THR A 330 14.05 5.91 -1.51
CA THR A 330 14.82 5.04 -2.43
C THR A 330 14.66 5.41 -3.91
N GLY A 331 13.72 6.29 -4.22
CA GLY A 331 13.48 6.87 -5.54
C GLY A 331 14.02 8.30 -5.67
N LYS A 332 13.63 8.98 -6.75
CA LYS A 332 13.97 10.39 -7.01
C LYS A 332 13.05 11.34 -6.25
N ASN A 333 13.43 12.63 -6.16
CA ASN A 333 12.60 13.73 -5.64
C ASN A 333 11.96 13.51 -4.24
N GLY A 334 12.59 12.67 -3.41
CA GLY A 334 12.12 12.34 -2.07
C GLY A 334 11.02 11.27 -2.02
N TRP A 335 10.80 10.53 -3.11
CA TRP A 335 9.86 9.41 -3.19
C TRP A 335 10.51 8.08 -2.81
N TYR A 336 9.70 7.20 -2.23
CA TYR A 336 10.03 5.79 -2.07
C TYR A 336 9.49 5.01 -3.25
N ASN A 337 10.39 4.44 -4.05
CA ASN A 337 10.04 3.59 -5.19
C ASN A 337 9.77 2.10 -4.81
N ARG A 338 9.53 1.86 -3.53
CA ARG A 338 9.23 0.55 -2.94
C ARG A 338 8.40 0.76 -1.68
N SER A 339 7.82 -0.32 -1.16
CA SER A 339 7.04 -0.27 0.08
C SER A 339 7.88 0.22 1.28
N VAL A 340 7.23 0.93 2.18
CA VAL A 340 7.83 1.48 3.41
C VAL A 340 7.24 0.76 4.61
N GLU A 341 8.12 0.25 5.47
CA GLU A 341 7.75 -0.32 6.76
C GLU A 341 7.94 0.73 7.87
N ILE A 342 6.95 0.88 8.75
CA ILE A 342 6.98 1.81 9.86
C ILE A 342 6.88 1.01 11.16
N SER A 343 7.94 1.04 11.97
CA SER A 343 7.96 0.41 13.29
C SER A 343 7.65 1.44 14.38
N LEU A 344 6.66 1.15 15.22
CA LEU A 344 6.31 1.99 16.38
C LEU A 344 6.76 1.34 17.68
N ASN A 345 7.25 2.17 18.59
CA ASN A 345 7.57 1.79 19.96
C ASN A 345 7.19 2.92 20.92
N ALA A 346 6.76 2.60 22.13
CA ALA A 346 6.63 3.59 23.20
C ALA A 346 7.16 3.04 24.52
N ILE A 347 7.64 3.94 25.36
CA ILE A 347 8.14 3.61 26.70
C ILE A 347 7.24 4.33 27.71
N ASP A 348 6.63 3.54 28.59
CA ASP A 348 5.78 4.00 29.69
C ASP A 348 5.60 2.87 30.71
N ASP A 349 5.51 3.19 32.01
CA ASP A 349 5.33 2.20 33.08
C ASP A 349 3.95 1.52 33.03
N PHE A 350 2.95 2.20 32.46
CA PHE A 350 1.56 1.73 32.34
C PHE A 350 1.03 1.84 30.91
N LEU A 351 1.88 1.59 29.90
CA LEU A 351 1.47 1.57 28.48
C LEU A 351 0.24 0.69 28.25
N ASP A 352 -0.73 1.21 27.48
CA ASP A 352 -1.96 0.50 27.11
C ASP A 352 -1.92 0.09 25.64
N ALA A 353 -1.82 1.06 24.73
CA ALA A 353 -1.91 0.78 23.30
C ALA A 353 -1.19 1.79 22.40
N LEU A 354 -0.81 1.29 21.22
CA LEU A 354 -0.28 2.08 20.10
C LEU A 354 -1.30 2.13 18.97
N TYR A 355 -1.41 3.27 18.32
CA TYR A 355 -2.32 3.50 17.20
C TYR A 355 -1.62 4.24 16.07
N TYR A 356 -2.13 4.05 14.85
CA TYR A 356 -1.79 4.88 13.71
C TYR A 356 -3.05 5.30 12.94
N LYS A 357 -2.94 6.36 12.14
CA LYS A 357 -3.90 6.67 11.09
C LYS A 357 -3.21 7.31 9.89
N ILE A 358 -3.79 7.11 8.72
CA ILE A 358 -3.32 7.67 7.45
C ILE A 358 -4.24 8.84 7.10
N ASP A 359 -3.65 10.00 6.84
CA ASP A 359 -4.32 11.25 6.52
C ASP A 359 -5.42 11.60 7.53
N ASN A 360 -6.64 11.84 7.04
CA ASN A 360 -7.82 12.15 7.85
C ASN A 360 -8.63 10.91 8.22
N GLY A 361 -8.05 9.71 8.09
CA GLY A 361 -8.68 8.45 8.46
C GLY A 361 -8.91 8.29 9.97
N THR A 362 -9.49 7.15 10.35
CA THR A 362 -9.72 6.77 11.75
C THR A 362 -8.48 6.15 12.36
N TRP A 363 -8.29 6.33 13.68
CA TRP A 363 -7.26 5.62 14.44
C TRP A 363 -7.48 4.10 14.37
N LYS A 364 -6.41 3.37 14.04
CA LYS A 364 -6.36 1.91 14.00
C LYS A 364 -5.30 1.42 14.99
N PRO A 365 -5.52 0.29 15.67
CA PRO A 365 -4.50 -0.29 16.54
C PRO A 365 -3.27 -0.69 15.73
N TYR A 366 -2.09 -0.52 16.32
CA TYR A 366 -0.82 -0.95 15.73
C TYR A 366 -0.56 -2.42 16.09
N GLU A 367 -1.07 -3.32 15.25
CA GLU A 367 -0.91 -4.79 15.40
C GLU A 367 0.13 -5.37 14.42
N GLY A 368 0.80 -4.51 13.67
CA GLY A 368 1.78 -4.84 12.63
C GLY A 368 2.14 -3.59 11.81
N TYR A 369 3.05 -3.74 10.84
CA TYR A 369 3.45 -2.62 10.00
C TYR A 369 2.27 -2.08 9.18
N PRO A 370 1.99 -0.76 9.22
CA PRO A 370 0.91 -0.18 8.45
C PRO A 370 1.23 -0.26 6.96
N LEU A 371 0.29 -0.78 6.17
CA LEU A 371 0.38 -0.72 4.71
C LEU A 371 0.02 0.70 4.25
N VAL A 372 1.01 1.46 3.79
CA VAL A 372 0.82 2.80 3.22
C VAL A 372 0.68 2.66 1.70
N PRO A 373 -0.45 3.09 1.10
CA PRO A 373 -0.63 3.03 -0.34
C PRO A 373 0.28 4.02 -1.08
N ASP A 374 0.38 3.85 -2.40
CA ASP A 374 1.05 4.81 -3.28
C ASP A 374 0.32 6.17 -3.23
N GLY A 375 1.08 7.25 -3.21
CA GLY A 375 0.63 8.62 -3.05
C GLY A 375 1.45 9.43 -2.05
N ILE A 376 0.97 10.64 -1.76
CA ILE A 376 1.50 11.51 -0.71
C ILE A 376 0.61 11.37 0.51
N HIS A 377 1.14 10.78 1.59
CA HIS A 377 0.37 10.45 2.78
C HIS A 377 1.01 11.01 4.04
N LYS A 378 0.18 11.60 4.90
CA LYS A 378 0.56 12.02 6.24
C LYS A 378 0.14 10.97 7.26
N ILE A 379 1.11 10.30 7.86
CA ILE A 379 0.88 9.23 8.82
C ILE A 379 0.99 9.80 10.23
N TYR A 380 -0.03 9.56 11.05
CA TYR A 380 -0.03 9.93 12.46
C TYR A 380 0.12 8.69 13.33
N PHE A 381 0.84 8.84 14.43
CA PHE A 381 1.10 7.81 15.43
C PHE A 381 0.60 8.31 16.78
N LYS A 382 0.10 7.42 17.62
CA LYS A 382 -0.37 7.74 18.97
C LYS A 382 -0.03 6.63 19.94
N ALA A 383 0.59 6.98 21.06
CA ALA A 383 0.73 6.10 22.21
C ALA A 383 -0.26 6.53 23.30
N VAL A 384 -0.87 5.58 23.99
CA VAL A 384 -1.80 5.82 25.10
C VAL A 384 -1.44 4.89 26.26
N ASP A 385 -1.39 5.42 27.47
CA ASP A 385 -1.25 4.64 28.70
C ASP A 385 -2.62 4.27 29.32
N LYS A 386 -2.61 3.50 30.41
CA LYS A 386 -3.83 3.02 31.09
C LYS A 386 -4.60 4.13 31.81
N ALA A 387 -3.92 5.22 32.17
CA ALA A 387 -4.54 6.41 32.75
C ALA A 387 -5.14 7.35 31.70
N GLY A 388 -4.87 7.10 30.42
CA GLY A 388 -5.34 7.86 29.29
C GLY A 388 -4.45 9.05 28.92
N ASN A 389 -3.25 9.18 29.49
CA ASN A 389 -2.29 10.12 28.92
C ASN A 389 -1.82 9.59 27.56
N TYR A 390 -1.47 10.52 26.68
CA TYR A 390 -1.11 10.17 25.32
C TYR A 390 -0.06 11.12 24.74
N ASP A 391 0.68 10.58 23.79
CA ASP A 391 1.60 11.31 22.93
C ASP A 391 1.27 11.03 21.46
N ILE A 392 1.44 12.03 20.61
CA ILE A 392 1.09 11.97 19.19
C ILE A 392 2.23 12.56 18.37
N ASP A 393 2.66 11.81 17.36
CA ASP A 393 3.63 12.28 16.36
C ASP A 393 3.13 11.98 14.94
N ASN A 394 3.80 12.51 13.92
CA ASN A 394 3.43 12.33 12.52
C ASN A 394 4.60 12.50 11.54
N ILE A 395 4.48 11.83 10.40
CA ILE A 395 5.41 11.96 9.26
C ILE A 395 4.66 12.14 7.95
N THR A 396 5.32 12.66 6.93
CA THR A 396 4.81 12.67 5.55
C THR A 396 5.68 11.76 4.70
N LEU A 397 5.05 10.82 4.01
CA LEU A 397 5.69 9.90 3.08
C LEU A 397 5.18 10.15 1.66
N LYS A 398 6.07 10.05 0.69
CA LYS A 398 5.75 10.02 -0.73
C LYS A 398 6.14 8.64 -1.25
N ILE A 399 5.17 7.82 -1.63
CA ILE A 399 5.40 6.43 -2.04
C ILE A 399 4.85 6.25 -3.44
N ASP A 400 5.62 5.67 -4.33
CA ASP A 400 5.16 5.32 -5.65
C ASP A 400 5.93 4.10 -6.14
N THR A 401 5.30 2.93 -6.05
CA THR A 401 5.94 1.65 -6.33
C THR A 401 5.72 1.15 -7.76
N GLN A 402 4.97 1.90 -8.57
CA GLN A 402 4.50 1.45 -9.88
C GLN A 402 5.25 2.16 -11.01
N SER A 403 5.67 1.39 -12.01
CA SER A 403 6.20 1.99 -13.24
C SER A 403 5.07 2.54 -14.11
N PRO A 404 5.32 3.64 -14.87
CA PRO A 404 4.40 4.11 -15.89
C PRO A 404 3.99 3.03 -16.89
N SER A 405 2.73 3.02 -17.29
CA SER A 405 2.19 2.15 -18.34
C SER A 405 2.14 2.87 -19.68
N ILE A 406 2.68 2.25 -20.73
CA ILE A 406 2.78 2.86 -22.07
C ILE A 406 2.20 1.90 -23.11
N THR A 407 1.40 2.45 -24.02
CA THR A 407 0.91 1.73 -25.21
C THR A 407 1.14 2.57 -26.46
N ILE A 408 1.78 1.97 -27.47
CA ILE A 408 2.06 2.65 -28.75
C ILE A 408 0.95 2.30 -29.73
N GLN A 409 0.25 3.32 -30.24
CA GLN A 409 -0.85 3.17 -31.18
C GLN A 409 -0.39 3.33 -32.63
N LYS A 410 0.61 4.19 -32.87
CA LYS A 410 1.25 4.40 -34.18
C LYS A 410 2.77 4.61 -34.01
N PRO A 411 3.60 4.02 -34.87
CA PRO A 411 3.25 3.22 -36.04
C PRO A 411 2.73 1.81 -35.69
N ASN A 412 1.95 1.20 -36.61
CA ASN A 412 1.38 -0.13 -36.45
C ASN A 412 1.40 -0.87 -37.80
N GLY A 413 2.59 -1.31 -38.25
CA GLY A 413 2.75 -2.07 -39.50
C GLY A 413 2.55 -1.27 -40.80
N SER A 414 2.64 0.07 -40.76
CA SER A 414 2.47 0.95 -41.93
C SER A 414 3.81 1.47 -42.46
N TYR A 415 3.86 1.91 -43.72
CA TYR A 415 4.95 2.76 -44.22
C TYR A 415 4.98 4.10 -43.47
N VAL A 416 6.20 4.56 -43.16
CA VAL A 416 6.48 5.80 -42.44
C VAL A 416 7.49 6.61 -43.25
N LYS A 417 7.23 7.90 -43.43
CA LYS A 417 8.11 8.82 -44.17
C LYS A 417 7.89 10.28 -43.77
N SER A 418 8.86 11.12 -44.11
CA SER A 418 8.82 12.58 -43.93
C SER A 418 8.40 12.99 -42.51
N ILE A 419 7.33 13.80 -42.37
CA ILE A 419 6.75 14.11 -41.06
C ILE A 419 5.71 13.05 -40.71
N TYR A 420 6.00 12.23 -39.71
CA TYR A 420 5.12 11.20 -39.21
C TYR A 420 4.67 11.48 -37.77
N LYS A 421 3.38 11.33 -37.51
CA LYS A 421 2.83 11.51 -36.16
C LYS A 421 2.82 10.19 -35.39
N ILE A 422 3.80 10.03 -34.50
CA ILE A 422 3.81 8.97 -33.49
C ILE A 422 2.65 9.22 -32.53
N LYS A 423 1.91 8.17 -32.17
CA LYS A 423 0.79 8.25 -31.23
C LYS A 423 0.91 7.15 -30.19
N TYR A 424 0.78 7.53 -28.92
CA TYR A 424 0.89 6.65 -27.77
C TYR A 424 -0.05 7.09 -26.65
N ASN A 425 -0.25 6.22 -25.67
CA ASN A 425 -0.89 6.56 -24.41
C ASN A 425 0.03 6.11 -23.28
N ALA A 426 0.52 7.07 -22.50
CA ALA A 426 1.34 6.85 -21.31
C ALA A 426 0.57 7.34 -20.09
N THR A 427 0.49 6.53 -19.05
CA THR A 427 -0.24 6.84 -17.82
C THR A 427 0.52 6.32 -16.61
N ASP A 428 0.44 7.05 -15.51
CA ASP A 428 0.89 6.60 -14.21
C ASP A 428 -0.16 6.90 -13.13
N ALA A 429 -0.17 6.08 -12.06
CA ALA A 429 -1.19 6.14 -11.02
C ALA A 429 -0.99 7.32 -10.05
N VAL A 430 0.26 7.77 -9.85
CA VAL A 430 0.64 8.81 -8.90
C VAL A 430 1.03 10.10 -9.63
N ASP A 431 1.84 10.00 -10.69
CA ASP A 431 2.20 11.09 -11.59
C ASP A 431 1.50 10.94 -12.95
N SER A 432 0.20 11.22 -12.97
CA SER A 432 -0.59 11.14 -14.21
C SER A 432 -0.08 12.04 -15.34
N SER A 433 0.76 13.03 -15.06
CA SER A 433 1.26 13.97 -16.07
C SER A 433 2.40 13.37 -16.88
N LEU A 434 3.40 12.75 -16.23
CA LEU A 434 4.65 12.30 -16.86
C LEU A 434 5.33 13.39 -17.72
N ASP A 435 5.04 14.66 -17.43
CA ASP A 435 5.49 15.77 -18.26
C ASP A 435 6.99 15.99 -18.11
N GLY A 436 7.70 16.09 -19.23
CA GLY A 436 9.14 16.21 -19.27
C GLY A 436 9.89 14.88 -19.11
N ASN A 437 9.18 13.75 -19.02
CA ASN A 437 9.80 12.44 -18.76
C ASN A 437 9.55 11.39 -19.85
N ILE A 438 8.96 11.77 -21.00
CA ILE A 438 8.81 10.85 -22.14
C ILE A 438 10.04 10.92 -23.07
N SER A 439 10.61 9.77 -23.40
CA SER A 439 11.69 9.63 -24.39
C SER A 439 11.30 8.62 -25.47
N ILE A 440 11.57 8.98 -26.73
CA ILE A 440 11.25 8.18 -27.92
C ILE A 440 12.54 7.82 -28.62
N TYR A 441 12.68 6.54 -28.96
CA TYR A 441 13.84 5.99 -29.65
C TYR A 441 13.39 5.25 -30.91
N TYR A 442 14.23 5.31 -31.94
CA TYR A 442 14.09 4.59 -33.20
C TYR A 442 15.16 3.51 -33.30
N SER A 443 14.80 2.37 -33.87
CA SER A 443 15.76 1.33 -34.25
C SER A 443 15.47 0.89 -35.67
N TYR A 444 16.50 0.87 -36.52
CA TYR A 444 16.43 0.39 -37.90
C TYR A 444 16.70 -1.12 -38.02
N ASP A 445 17.03 -1.80 -36.93
CA ASP A 445 17.50 -3.20 -36.95
C ASP A 445 16.85 -4.05 -35.85
N ASN A 446 15.54 -3.84 -35.69
CA ASN A 446 14.70 -4.61 -34.76
C ASN A 446 15.21 -4.60 -33.30
N GLY A 447 15.78 -3.47 -32.87
CA GLY A 447 16.13 -3.18 -31.48
C GLY A 447 17.60 -3.43 -31.12
N SER A 448 18.47 -3.71 -32.10
CA SER A 448 19.90 -3.94 -31.83
C SER A 448 20.65 -2.62 -31.63
N HIS A 449 20.32 -1.59 -32.40
CA HIS A 449 20.80 -0.23 -32.24
C HIS A 449 19.63 0.74 -32.04
N TRP A 450 19.81 1.72 -31.15
CA TRP A 450 18.79 2.71 -30.80
C TRP A 450 19.32 4.12 -31.00
N GLU A 451 18.59 4.90 -31.80
CA GLU A 451 18.80 6.32 -32.03
C GLU A 451 17.74 7.12 -31.27
N ILE A 452 18.12 8.24 -30.68
CA ILE A 452 17.18 9.11 -29.96
C ILE A 452 16.37 9.91 -30.99
N VAL A 453 15.06 9.74 -30.98
CA VAL A 453 14.13 10.58 -31.74
C VAL A 453 13.84 11.87 -30.97
N ALA A 454 13.57 11.73 -29.67
CA ALA A 454 13.33 12.84 -28.76
C ALA A 454 13.47 12.38 -27.31
N ALA A 455 13.80 13.31 -26.41
CA ALA A 455 13.91 13.05 -24.98
C ALA A 455 13.30 14.21 -24.19
N ASN A 456 12.93 13.94 -22.94
CA ASN A 456 12.34 14.90 -22.00
C ASN A 456 11.07 15.60 -22.53
N LEU A 457 10.21 14.83 -23.21
CA LEU A 457 8.96 15.34 -23.76
C LEU A 457 7.87 15.39 -22.70
N ASN A 458 6.99 16.38 -22.82
CA ASN A 458 5.69 16.39 -22.17
C ASN A 458 4.79 15.29 -22.75
N ASN A 459 3.97 14.67 -21.91
CA ASN A 459 3.09 13.58 -22.30
C ASN A 459 1.83 14.12 -23.00
N SER A 460 1.99 14.50 -24.27
CA SER A 460 0.86 14.93 -25.10
C SER A 460 0.14 13.77 -25.81
N GLY A 461 0.58 12.52 -25.58
CA GLY A 461 0.14 11.31 -26.29
C GLY A 461 0.51 11.27 -27.78
N THR A 462 1.21 12.28 -28.30
CA THR A 462 1.64 12.33 -29.69
C THR A 462 3.01 12.99 -29.84
N TYR A 463 3.71 12.70 -30.93
CA TYR A 463 4.93 13.40 -31.30
C TYR A 463 5.04 13.48 -32.82
N GLU A 464 5.33 14.68 -33.34
CA GLU A 464 5.61 14.89 -34.77
C GLU A 464 7.09 14.58 -35.03
N TRP A 465 7.34 13.40 -35.58
CA TRP A 465 8.67 12.92 -35.90
C TRP A 465 9.03 13.31 -37.34
N ASN A 466 10.10 14.08 -37.50
CA ASN A 466 10.77 14.24 -38.78
C ASN A 466 11.72 13.06 -38.99
N THR A 467 11.38 12.17 -39.92
CA THR A 467 12.16 10.95 -40.20
C THR A 467 13.39 11.20 -41.04
N HIS A 468 13.55 12.41 -41.61
CA HIS A 468 14.75 12.74 -42.36
C HIS A 468 15.99 12.66 -41.45
N GLY A 469 17.01 11.93 -41.91
CA GLY A 469 18.25 11.72 -41.17
C GLY A 469 18.30 10.44 -40.34
N PHE A 470 17.21 9.67 -40.30
CA PHE A 470 17.21 8.31 -39.77
C PHE A 470 17.38 7.32 -40.91
N ASN A 471 18.06 6.19 -40.66
CA ASN A 471 18.27 5.16 -41.69
C ASN A 471 16.96 4.49 -42.06
N ASP A 472 16.65 4.42 -43.36
CA ASP A 472 15.52 3.66 -43.87
C ASP A 472 15.68 2.17 -43.55
N SER A 473 14.56 1.48 -43.32
CA SER A 473 14.56 0.07 -42.92
C SER A 473 13.20 -0.60 -43.06
N SER A 474 13.22 -1.86 -43.47
CA SER A 474 12.06 -2.77 -43.46
C SER A 474 11.81 -3.41 -42.08
N ASN A 475 12.67 -3.19 -41.09
CA ASN A 475 12.63 -3.79 -39.75
C ASN A 475 12.62 -2.72 -38.65
N ALA A 476 12.02 -1.57 -38.95
CA ALA A 476 12.00 -0.45 -38.03
C ALA A 476 11.08 -0.70 -36.82
N ILE A 477 11.50 -0.26 -35.64
CA ILE A 477 10.69 -0.22 -34.42
C ILE A 477 10.89 1.08 -33.64
N ILE A 478 9.86 1.50 -32.90
CA ILE A 478 9.91 2.60 -31.95
C ILE A 478 9.88 2.02 -30.53
N LYS A 479 10.69 2.59 -29.65
CA LYS A 479 10.63 2.39 -28.20
C LYS A 479 10.27 3.70 -27.53
N ILE A 480 9.28 3.66 -26.65
CA ILE A 480 8.96 4.79 -25.77
C ILE A 480 9.29 4.38 -24.34
N VAL A 481 10.03 5.24 -23.66
CA VAL A 481 10.40 5.12 -22.25
C VAL A 481 9.78 6.30 -21.51
N ALA A 482 9.16 6.02 -20.37
CA ALA A 482 8.66 7.03 -19.45
C ALA A 482 9.27 6.77 -18.08
N GLU A 483 9.67 7.83 -17.38
CA GLU A 483 10.09 7.77 -15.98
C GLU A 483 9.13 8.62 -15.15
N ASP A 484 8.66 8.14 -14.01
CA ASP A 484 7.87 8.98 -13.09
C ASP A 484 8.78 9.80 -12.16
N ASP A 485 8.15 10.64 -11.33
CA ASP A 485 8.84 11.45 -10.32
C ASP A 485 9.57 10.64 -9.24
N ALA A 486 9.18 9.38 -9.02
CA ALA A 486 9.84 8.45 -8.12
C ALA A 486 11.02 7.72 -8.77
N GLY A 487 11.20 7.86 -10.08
CA GLY A 487 12.24 7.20 -10.85
C GLY A 487 11.89 5.77 -11.27
N ASN A 488 10.63 5.35 -11.21
CA ASN A 488 10.22 4.09 -11.83
C ASN A 488 10.14 4.27 -13.35
N VAL A 489 10.57 3.24 -14.09
CA VAL A 489 10.69 3.31 -15.54
C VAL A 489 9.70 2.37 -16.19
N GLY A 490 8.85 2.91 -17.06
CA GLY A 490 7.99 2.19 -17.98
C GLY A 490 8.59 2.15 -19.39
N THR A 491 8.40 1.07 -20.13
CA THR A 491 8.87 0.95 -21.52
C THR A 491 7.88 0.20 -22.38
N ALA A 492 7.65 0.67 -23.61
CA ALA A 492 6.88 -0.02 -24.64
C ALA A 492 7.61 -0.03 -25.98
N LEU A 493 7.37 -1.08 -26.77
CA LEU A 493 7.84 -1.23 -28.14
C LEU A 493 6.65 -1.20 -29.10
N SER A 494 6.83 -0.59 -30.27
CA SER A 494 5.85 -0.67 -31.36
C SER A 494 5.90 -2.04 -32.03
N ASN A 495 4.90 -2.34 -32.84
CA ASN A 495 5.07 -3.36 -33.88
C ASN A 495 6.12 -2.90 -34.91
N ASN A 496 6.66 -3.85 -35.67
CA ASN A 496 7.54 -3.54 -36.80
C ASN A 496 6.79 -2.70 -37.83
N PHE A 497 7.52 -1.79 -38.46
CA PHE A 497 7.04 -0.96 -39.56
C PHE A 497 8.17 -0.77 -40.58
N ILE A 498 7.83 -0.16 -41.71
CA ILE A 498 8.81 0.16 -42.76
C ILE A 498 9.02 1.68 -42.72
N LEU A 499 10.26 2.11 -42.49
CA LEU A 499 10.66 3.50 -42.68
C LEU A 499 11.32 3.62 -44.04
N ASP A 500 10.78 4.47 -44.90
CA ASP A 500 11.31 4.66 -46.25
C ASP A 500 11.15 6.11 -46.72
N ASN A 501 12.27 6.83 -46.77
CA ASN A 501 12.37 8.20 -47.27
C ASN A 501 13.12 8.28 -48.60
N THR A 502 13.57 7.15 -49.15
CA THR A 502 14.46 7.12 -50.31
C THR A 502 13.62 6.93 -51.57
N PRO A 503 13.68 7.86 -52.53
CA PRO A 503 13.03 7.65 -53.81
C PRO A 503 13.70 6.55 -54.64
N PRO A 504 12.93 5.80 -55.46
CA PRO A 504 13.48 4.83 -56.38
C PRO A 504 14.53 5.43 -57.33
N SER A 505 15.56 4.65 -57.64
CA SER A 505 16.59 5.01 -58.62
C SER A 505 16.25 4.42 -59.98
N ILE A 506 16.33 5.24 -61.04
CA ILE A 506 15.97 4.83 -62.41
C ILE A 506 17.13 5.12 -63.36
N ASN A 507 17.52 4.13 -64.16
CA ASN A 507 18.50 4.28 -65.23
C ASN A 507 17.88 3.83 -66.56
N ILE A 508 17.67 4.76 -67.48
CA ILE A 508 17.11 4.47 -68.82
C ILE A 508 18.26 4.00 -69.72
N THR A 509 18.17 2.78 -70.24
CA THR A 509 19.19 2.15 -71.08
C THR A 509 18.94 2.30 -72.58
N SER A 510 17.69 2.53 -72.99
CA SER A 510 17.27 2.84 -74.36
C SER A 510 15.99 3.68 -74.34
N PRO A 511 15.85 4.69 -75.24
CA PRO A 511 16.83 5.13 -76.23
C PRO A 511 17.99 5.91 -75.59
N LYS A 512 19.19 5.79 -76.17
CA LYS A 512 20.38 6.54 -75.74
C LYS A 512 20.42 7.91 -76.43
N SER A 513 21.16 8.83 -75.82
CA SER A 513 21.40 10.14 -76.41
C SER A 513 22.07 10.01 -77.78
N GLY A 514 21.51 10.65 -78.80
CA GLY A 514 22.00 10.66 -80.18
C GLY A 514 21.57 9.46 -81.01
N GLU A 515 20.79 8.51 -80.46
CA GLU A 515 20.22 7.44 -81.27
C GLU A 515 19.18 7.99 -82.25
N THR A 516 19.18 7.43 -83.46
CA THR A 516 18.30 7.83 -84.56
C THR A 516 17.44 6.62 -84.95
N PHE A 517 16.13 6.83 -85.05
CA PHE A 517 15.18 5.78 -85.42
C PHE A 517 14.40 6.19 -86.67
N GLY A 518 14.51 5.38 -87.74
CA GLY A 518 13.79 5.58 -89.00
C GLY A 518 13.02 4.35 -89.45
N GLY A 519 11.89 4.58 -90.12
CA GLY A 519 11.05 3.55 -90.73
C GLY A 519 10.33 2.56 -89.79
N ASN A 520 10.76 2.36 -88.54
CA ASN A 520 10.14 1.41 -87.61
C ASN A 520 8.84 1.97 -86.99
N GLU A 521 7.82 1.11 -86.82
CA GLU A 521 6.53 1.47 -86.19
C GLU A 521 6.61 1.51 -84.65
N THR A 522 7.68 0.98 -84.07
CA THR A 522 7.89 0.89 -82.62
C THR A 522 9.37 1.08 -82.26
N ILE A 523 9.63 1.67 -81.09
CA ILE A 523 10.93 1.65 -80.41
C ILE A 523 10.80 0.97 -79.05
N GLU A 524 11.85 0.30 -78.60
CA GLU A 524 11.89 -0.32 -77.28
C GLU A 524 12.55 0.62 -76.28
N ILE A 525 11.77 1.04 -75.28
CA ILE A 525 12.25 1.78 -74.12
C ILE A 525 12.70 0.73 -73.11
N THR A 526 13.95 0.79 -72.64
CA THR A 526 14.44 -0.12 -71.60
C THR A 526 15.01 0.66 -70.43
N TRP A 527 14.84 0.15 -69.22
CA TRP A 527 15.33 0.78 -68.00
C TRP A 527 15.66 -0.25 -66.92
N ILE A 528 16.37 0.21 -65.90
CA ILE A 528 16.55 -0.48 -64.62
C ILE A 528 16.03 0.47 -63.55
N ALA A 529 15.01 0.06 -62.80
CA ALA A 529 14.54 0.78 -61.61
C ALA A 529 14.64 -0.13 -60.39
N TYR A 530 15.15 0.41 -59.28
CA TYR A 530 15.28 -0.29 -58.01
C TYR A 530 15.12 0.69 -56.84
N ASP A 531 14.61 0.19 -55.72
CA ASP A 531 14.67 0.86 -54.43
C ASP A 531 15.38 -0.03 -53.39
N THR A 532 15.99 0.59 -52.38
CA THR A 532 16.80 -0.11 -51.38
C THR A 532 16.00 -0.81 -50.29
N VAL A 533 14.78 -0.33 -50.01
CA VAL A 533 13.87 -0.86 -48.98
C VAL A 533 12.67 -1.54 -49.64
N ASP A 534 12.13 -0.95 -50.69
CA ASP A 534 11.07 -1.52 -51.50
C ASP A 534 11.66 -2.23 -52.74
N HIS A 535 11.94 -3.52 -52.61
CA HIS A 535 12.54 -4.28 -53.73
C HIS A 535 11.53 -4.57 -54.84
N ASP A 536 10.24 -4.34 -54.58
CA ASP A 536 9.16 -4.66 -55.51
C ASP A 536 8.39 -3.38 -55.88
N LEU A 537 8.95 -2.62 -56.82
CA LEU A 537 8.30 -1.45 -57.44
C LEU A 537 7.10 -1.84 -58.34
N ASN A 538 6.33 -2.87 -57.98
CA ASN A 538 5.16 -3.26 -58.74
C ASN A 538 4.07 -2.18 -58.58
N GLY A 539 3.75 -1.51 -59.69
CA GLY A 539 2.50 -0.78 -59.81
C GLY A 539 2.58 0.65 -60.34
N ASP A 540 3.74 1.31 -60.35
CA ASP A 540 3.78 2.75 -60.66
C ASP A 540 4.98 3.21 -61.51
N ILE A 541 5.26 2.52 -62.62
CA ILE A 541 6.13 3.07 -63.68
C ILE A 541 5.30 3.90 -64.68
N TYR A 542 5.65 5.18 -64.83
CA TYR A 542 5.04 6.10 -65.78
C TYR A 542 6.08 6.55 -66.81
N ILE A 543 5.75 6.43 -68.10
CA ILE A 543 6.68 6.76 -69.19
C ILE A 543 6.09 7.89 -70.02
N PHE A 544 6.92 8.87 -70.33
CA PHE A 544 6.57 10.04 -71.13
C PHE A 544 7.56 10.24 -72.27
N TYR A 545 7.09 10.81 -73.37
CA TYR A 545 7.96 11.38 -74.40
C TYR A 545 7.83 12.90 -74.44
N TYR A 546 8.93 13.58 -74.76
CA TYR A 546 8.98 15.03 -74.94
C TYR A 546 9.00 15.39 -76.42
N PHE A 547 8.15 16.32 -76.84
CA PHE A 547 8.17 16.89 -78.19
C PHE A 547 7.64 18.34 -78.18
N ASN A 548 8.32 19.25 -78.88
CA ASN A 548 7.91 20.64 -79.07
C ASN A 548 7.52 21.42 -77.79
N GLY A 549 8.21 21.20 -76.67
CA GLY A 549 7.97 21.94 -75.42
C GLY A 549 7.13 21.21 -74.38
N GLU A 550 6.49 20.11 -74.76
CA GLU A 550 5.50 19.42 -73.92
C GLU A 550 5.85 17.96 -73.69
N TRP A 551 5.38 17.41 -72.56
CA TRP A 551 5.49 16.00 -72.20
C TRP A 551 4.16 15.28 -72.43
N TYR A 552 4.22 14.13 -73.09
CA TYR A 552 3.06 13.29 -73.41
C TYR A 552 3.24 11.91 -72.80
N TYR A 553 2.17 11.30 -72.33
CA TYR A 553 2.21 9.92 -71.83
C TYR A 553 2.49 8.95 -72.98
N VAL A 554 3.48 8.09 -72.76
CA VAL A 554 3.65 6.82 -73.49
C VAL A 554 2.77 5.76 -72.82
N VAL A 555 2.90 5.63 -71.50
CA VAL A 555 2.06 4.76 -70.66
C VAL A 555 1.86 5.39 -69.28
N ASN A 556 0.66 5.21 -68.75
CA ASN A 556 0.23 5.75 -67.45
C ASN A 556 0.05 4.60 -66.45
N GLY A 557 1.18 4.08 -65.94
CA GLY A 557 1.23 2.92 -65.05
C GLY A 557 1.54 1.62 -65.82
N THR A 558 2.68 1.00 -65.50
CA THR A 558 3.08 -0.33 -65.96
C THR A 558 3.92 -1.03 -64.89
N GLU A 559 4.05 -2.35 -64.98
CA GLU A 559 4.95 -3.13 -64.13
C GLU A 559 6.42 -2.75 -64.37
N ASN A 560 7.28 -2.92 -63.37
CA ASN A 560 8.71 -2.69 -63.49
C ASN A 560 9.43 -3.93 -64.08
N ASP A 561 9.08 -4.31 -65.30
CA ASP A 561 9.69 -5.43 -66.06
C ASP A 561 10.99 -5.05 -66.79
N GLY A 562 11.31 -3.74 -66.82
CA GLY A 562 12.51 -3.18 -67.42
C GLY A 562 12.40 -2.87 -68.92
N SER A 563 11.23 -3.06 -69.55
CA SER A 563 11.04 -2.66 -70.95
C SER A 563 9.60 -2.28 -71.31
N TYR A 564 9.46 -1.39 -72.30
CA TYR A 564 8.17 -0.98 -72.83
C TYR A 564 8.27 -0.68 -74.32
N THR A 565 7.38 -1.30 -75.09
CA THR A 565 7.30 -1.08 -76.54
C THR A 565 6.51 0.19 -76.83
N PHE A 566 7.20 1.24 -77.26
CA PHE A 566 6.60 2.53 -77.62
C PHE A 566 6.28 2.58 -79.12
N ALA A 567 5.00 2.68 -79.45
CA ALA A 567 4.56 2.91 -80.82
C ALA A 567 4.93 4.32 -81.29
N THR A 568 5.73 4.40 -82.35
CA THR A 568 6.14 5.66 -82.99
C THR A 568 5.30 5.97 -84.23
N SER A 569 4.26 5.18 -84.48
CA SER A 569 3.27 5.43 -85.53
C SER A 569 2.53 6.75 -85.25
N GLY A 570 2.73 7.73 -86.14
CA GLY A 570 2.14 9.07 -86.00
C GLY A 570 3.05 10.13 -85.39
N LEU A 571 4.26 9.78 -84.95
CA LEU A 571 5.26 10.78 -84.54
C LEU A 571 5.88 11.46 -85.76
N HIS A 572 6.10 12.76 -85.65
CA HIS A 572 6.74 13.60 -86.67
C HIS A 572 8.27 13.52 -86.57
N ASP A 573 8.95 13.86 -87.66
CA ASP A 573 10.41 13.94 -87.63
C ASP A 573 10.87 15.05 -86.68
N GLY A 574 11.87 14.74 -85.85
CA GLY A 574 12.38 15.68 -84.86
C GLY A 574 13.09 15.02 -83.68
N GLU A 575 13.40 15.85 -82.70
CA GLU A 575 14.13 15.49 -81.49
C GLU A 575 13.15 15.17 -80.35
N TYR A 576 13.36 14.04 -79.69
CA TYR A 576 12.54 13.51 -78.61
C TYR A 576 13.38 13.18 -77.38
N LYS A 577 12.74 13.09 -76.22
CA LYS A 577 13.32 12.53 -74.98
C LYS A 577 12.33 11.59 -74.32
N ILE A 578 12.82 10.59 -73.59
CA ILE A 578 11.99 9.77 -72.70
C ILE A 578 12.20 10.22 -71.26
N LYS A 579 11.11 10.29 -70.49
CA LYS A 579 11.13 10.43 -69.03
C LYS A 579 10.41 9.26 -68.41
N ILE A 580 11.02 8.65 -67.41
CA ILE A 580 10.40 7.61 -66.59
C ILE A 580 10.25 8.15 -65.17
N ILE A 581 9.11 7.88 -64.56
CA ILE A 581 8.81 8.12 -63.15
C ILE A 581 8.48 6.78 -62.51
N ALA A 582 9.05 6.51 -61.33
CA ALA A 582 8.75 5.34 -60.51
C ALA A 582 8.29 5.83 -59.13
N ILE A 583 7.26 5.19 -58.58
CA ILE A 583 6.76 5.47 -57.23
C ILE A 583 6.85 4.18 -56.42
N ASP A 584 7.45 4.23 -55.23
CA ASP A 584 7.47 3.09 -54.30
C ASP A 584 6.19 3.01 -53.46
N ASP A 585 6.04 1.96 -52.67
CA ASP A 585 4.92 1.76 -51.75
C ASP A 585 4.81 2.83 -50.65
N ALA A 586 5.92 3.49 -50.30
CA ALA A 586 5.92 4.65 -49.40
C ALA A 586 5.48 5.95 -50.12
N GLY A 587 5.30 5.92 -51.44
CA GLY A 587 4.97 7.06 -52.28
C GLY A 587 6.12 8.03 -52.53
N ASN A 588 7.39 7.63 -52.39
CA ASN A 588 8.53 8.42 -52.85
C ASN A 588 8.65 8.31 -54.36
N VAL A 589 9.07 9.39 -55.02
CA VAL A 589 9.00 9.52 -56.49
C VAL A 589 10.40 9.64 -57.08
N GLY A 590 10.84 8.60 -57.78
CA GLY A 590 12.04 8.59 -58.61
C GLY A 590 11.75 9.10 -60.01
N THR A 591 12.71 9.81 -60.63
CA THR A 591 12.57 10.22 -62.04
C THR A 591 13.90 10.17 -62.79
N ALA A 592 13.86 9.71 -64.03
CA ALA A 592 14.97 9.77 -64.97
C ALA A 592 14.51 10.33 -66.31
N THR A 593 15.42 10.98 -67.04
CA THR A 593 15.16 11.51 -68.38
C THR A 593 16.36 11.25 -69.28
N THR A 594 16.12 10.78 -70.50
CA THR A 594 17.17 10.55 -71.49
C THR A 594 17.72 11.87 -72.05
N GLY A 595 18.89 11.79 -72.71
CA GLY A 595 19.28 12.80 -73.70
C GLY A 595 18.34 12.79 -74.91
N ASN A 596 18.59 13.68 -75.88
CA ASN A 596 17.80 13.69 -77.10
C ASN A 596 18.06 12.43 -77.93
N PHE A 597 17.01 11.87 -78.52
CA PHE A 597 17.08 10.93 -79.63
C PHE A 597 16.25 11.47 -80.79
N THR A 598 16.57 11.06 -82.01
CA THR A 598 15.94 11.60 -83.21
C THR A 598 14.99 10.56 -83.81
N ILE A 599 13.77 10.97 -84.12
CA ILE A 599 12.89 10.22 -85.02
C ILE A 599 13.02 10.88 -86.38
N ASP A 600 13.41 10.11 -87.39
CA ASP A 600 13.56 10.59 -88.76
C ASP A 600 13.03 9.55 -89.72
N ARG A 601 11.89 9.86 -90.32
CA ARG A 601 11.16 8.98 -91.25
C ARG A 601 11.29 9.46 -92.69
N THR A 602 11.98 10.58 -92.92
CA THR A 602 12.13 11.16 -94.24
C THR A 602 13.41 10.66 -94.88
N PRO A 603 13.36 9.98 -96.04
CA PRO A 603 14.57 9.56 -96.74
C PRO A 603 15.49 10.75 -97.10
N PRO A 604 16.82 10.55 -97.15
CA PRO A 604 17.76 11.60 -97.50
C PRO A 604 17.50 12.09 -98.94
N SER A 605 17.80 13.37 -99.21
CA SER A 605 17.81 13.91 -100.57
C SER A 605 19.14 13.57 -101.23
N VAL A 606 19.09 12.97 -102.43
CA VAL A 606 20.30 12.59 -103.19
C VAL A 606 20.12 12.88 -104.68
N TYR A 607 21.13 13.49 -105.32
CA TYR A 607 21.18 13.65 -106.78
C TYR A 607 22.63 13.78 -107.29
N ILE A 608 22.81 13.55 -108.59
CA ILE A 608 24.10 13.71 -109.27
C ILE A 608 24.23 15.16 -109.71
N SER A 609 25.17 15.91 -109.13
CA SER A 609 25.48 17.30 -109.52
C SER A 609 26.48 17.37 -110.67
N LYS A 610 27.22 16.30 -110.93
CA LYS A 610 28.07 16.15 -112.12
C LYS A 610 28.24 14.67 -112.48
N PRO A 611 28.02 14.25 -113.73
CA PRO A 611 27.56 15.05 -114.87
C PRO A 611 26.10 15.51 -114.72
N LEU A 612 25.80 16.73 -115.16
CA LEU A 612 24.44 17.26 -115.26
C LEU A 612 23.78 16.83 -116.56
N LYS A 613 22.45 16.71 -116.50
CA LYS A 613 21.65 16.45 -117.69
C LYS A 613 21.77 17.61 -118.70
N GLY A 614 22.03 17.29 -119.96
CA GLY A 614 22.15 18.23 -121.07
C GLY A 614 23.56 18.80 -121.28
N PHE A 615 24.60 18.23 -120.66
CA PHE A 615 25.96 18.74 -120.78
C PHE A 615 26.91 17.75 -121.47
N LEU A 616 27.90 18.32 -122.16
CA LEU A 616 29.09 17.65 -122.68
C LEU A 616 30.29 17.96 -121.78
N TYR A 617 30.99 16.91 -121.35
CA TYR A 617 32.22 16.96 -120.58
C TYR A 617 33.37 16.40 -121.42
N VAL A 618 34.45 17.18 -121.59
CA VAL A 618 35.62 16.78 -122.41
C VAL A 618 36.89 16.78 -121.57
N ASN A 619 37.35 15.58 -121.24
CA ASN A 619 38.45 15.33 -120.33
C ASN A 619 39.49 14.43 -120.98
N ILE A 620 40.56 15.04 -121.50
CA ILE A 620 41.63 14.34 -122.23
C ILE A 620 42.86 14.28 -121.33
N LEU A 621 43.53 13.13 -121.26
CA LEU A 621 44.72 12.90 -120.41
C LEU A 621 44.49 13.23 -118.92
N GLY A 622 43.25 13.08 -118.42
CA GLY A 622 42.92 13.26 -117.01
C GLY A 622 42.81 14.72 -116.54
N ARG A 623 42.71 15.69 -117.46
CA ARG A 623 42.40 17.09 -117.12
C ARG A 623 41.13 17.57 -117.82
N GLU A 624 40.34 18.39 -117.13
CA GLU A 624 39.23 19.12 -117.75
C GLU A 624 39.80 20.11 -118.76
N MET A 625 39.54 19.86 -120.04
CA MET A 625 40.10 20.66 -121.15
C MET A 625 39.18 21.82 -121.53
N LEU A 626 37.88 21.67 -121.30
CA LEU A 626 36.85 22.67 -121.56
C LEU A 626 35.87 22.72 -120.37
N PRO A 627 35.34 23.90 -120.03
CA PRO A 627 34.22 23.99 -119.11
C PRO A 627 33.02 23.18 -119.66
N PRO A 628 32.14 22.64 -118.80
CA PRO A 628 30.98 21.86 -119.23
C PRO A 628 30.15 22.62 -120.27
N ILE A 629 29.91 22.01 -121.43
CA ILE A 629 29.22 22.68 -122.54
C ILE A 629 27.73 22.30 -122.48
N PRO A 630 26.81 23.27 -122.28
CA PRO A 630 25.38 23.00 -122.33
C PRO A 630 24.95 22.73 -123.78
N LEU A 631 24.24 21.62 -123.98
CA LEU A 631 23.73 21.17 -125.27
C LEU A 631 22.23 20.85 -125.11
N PRO A 632 21.35 21.86 -125.27
CA PRO A 632 19.93 21.75 -124.90
C PRO A 632 19.11 20.75 -125.73
N ASN A 633 19.64 20.24 -126.84
CA ASN A 633 18.94 19.32 -127.76
C ASN A 633 19.69 17.98 -127.95
N LEU A 634 20.32 17.46 -126.90
CA LEU A 634 20.99 16.16 -126.94
C LEU A 634 19.99 14.99 -126.94
N VAL A 635 20.31 13.95 -127.72
CA VAL A 635 19.63 12.64 -127.64
C VAL A 635 20.01 11.90 -126.35
N TYR A 636 21.22 12.16 -125.83
CA TYR A 636 21.75 11.59 -124.59
C TYR A 636 21.53 12.53 -123.40
N ASN A 637 21.35 11.97 -122.20
CA ASN A 637 21.19 12.81 -121.00
C ASN A 637 22.50 13.50 -120.62
N ALA A 638 23.67 12.93 -120.91
CA ALA A 638 24.95 13.62 -120.83
C ALA A 638 25.93 12.97 -121.81
N ILE A 639 26.95 13.71 -122.26
CA ILE A 639 28.07 13.13 -123.02
C ILE A 639 29.35 13.31 -122.20
N ILE A 640 30.10 12.23 -122.02
CA ILE A 640 31.40 12.23 -121.34
C ILE A 640 32.45 11.77 -122.33
N VAL A 641 33.50 12.56 -122.50
CA VAL A 641 34.68 12.20 -123.29
C VAL A 641 35.85 12.06 -122.33
N GLY A 642 36.34 10.82 -122.14
CA GLY A 642 37.38 10.45 -121.17
C GLY A 642 36.89 10.29 -119.73
N LYS A 643 37.80 10.46 -118.74
CA LYS A 643 37.50 10.30 -117.30
C LYS A 643 36.71 11.49 -116.76
N ILE A 644 35.76 11.27 -115.86
CA ILE A 644 35.02 12.35 -115.18
C ILE A 644 35.08 12.19 -113.66
N THR A 645 35.18 13.29 -112.93
CA THR A 645 34.83 13.31 -111.51
C THR A 645 33.32 13.44 -111.40
N VAL A 646 32.66 12.36 -110.99
CA VAL A 646 31.25 12.40 -110.65
C VAL A 646 31.12 13.05 -109.29
N GLU A 647 30.27 14.07 -109.19
CA GLU A 647 29.98 14.81 -107.97
C GLU A 647 28.52 14.52 -107.58
N ILE A 648 28.29 14.24 -106.30
CA ILE A 648 27.01 13.85 -105.73
C ILE A 648 26.66 14.85 -104.63
N GLU A 649 25.45 15.37 -104.68
CA GLU A 649 24.90 16.16 -103.59
C GLU A 649 23.95 15.27 -102.79
N VAL A 650 24.20 15.21 -101.49
CA VAL A 650 23.35 14.49 -100.56
C VAL A 650 23.17 15.35 -99.31
N SER A 651 21.95 15.40 -98.82
CA SER A 651 21.61 16.08 -97.58
C SER A 651 20.52 15.32 -96.86
N ASP A 652 20.56 15.37 -95.54
CA ASP A 652 19.51 14.88 -94.67
C ASP A 652 19.27 15.93 -93.58
N GLN A 653 18.01 16.10 -93.17
CA GLN A 653 17.62 17.18 -92.27
C GLN A 653 17.74 16.82 -90.79
N TYR A 654 17.59 15.54 -90.41
CA TYR A 654 17.37 15.16 -89.01
C TYR A 654 18.39 14.14 -88.50
N SER A 655 18.59 13.03 -89.20
CA SER A 655 19.54 11.99 -88.76
C SER A 655 20.94 12.15 -89.37
N GLY A 656 21.06 12.90 -90.46
CA GLY A 656 22.31 13.05 -91.21
C GLY A 656 22.60 11.85 -92.12
N VAL A 657 23.51 12.02 -93.06
CA VAL A 657 23.83 10.99 -94.05
C VAL A 657 24.78 9.94 -93.46
N GLN A 658 24.39 8.66 -93.49
CA GLN A 658 25.19 7.53 -93.03
C GLN A 658 26.23 7.13 -94.08
N HIS A 659 25.79 6.82 -95.30
CA HIS A 659 26.69 6.45 -96.40
C HIS A 659 26.04 6.65 -97.77
N VAL A 660 26.87 6.77 -98.81
CA VAL A 660 26.44 6.96 -100.20
C VAL A 660 27.14 5.94 -101.08
N VAL A 661 26.38 5.35 -102.01
CA VAL A 661 26.86 4.32 -102.92
C VAL A 661 26.50 4.67 -104.37
N ALA A 662 27.50 4.68 -105.25
CA ALA A 662 27.34 4.84 -106.69
C ALA A 662 27.39 3.48 -107.41
N SER A 663 26.71 3.35 -108.54
CA SER A 663 26.70 2.15 -109.39
C SER A 663 26.48 2.53 -110.84
N THR A 664 27.02 1.72 -111.75
CA THR A 664 26.82 1.82 -113.21
C THR A 664 26.42 0.47 -113.79
N ASP A 665 26.09 0.40 -115.09
CA ASP A 665 25.91 -0.87 -115.80
C ASP A 665 27.21 -1.66 -116.00
N GLU A 666 28.37 -1.03 -115.80
CA GLU A 666 29.65 -1.65 -116.09
C GLU A 666 30.01 -2.75 -115.07
N ALA A 667 30.57 -3.84 -115.59
CA ALA A 667 31.03 -4.96 -114.78
C ALA A 667 32.16 -4.50 -113.84
N GLY A 668 31.97 -4.67 -112.53
CA GLY A 668 32.92 -4.22 -111.51
C GLY A 668 32.70 -2.79 -110.99
N MET A 669 31.74 -2.04 -111.55
CA MET A 669 31.40 -0.68 -111.13
C MET A 669 30.02 -0.63 -110.48
N LYS A 670 29.75 -1.58 -109.58
CA LYS A 670 28.56 -1.64 -108.74
C LYS A 670 28.98 -1.45 -107.28
N ASN A 671 28.13 -0.78 -106.52
CA ASN A 671 28.30 -0.53 -105.08
C ASN A 671 29.58 0.20 -104.67
N ILE A 672 29.97 1.27 -105.38
CA ILE A 672 31.11 2.08 -104.98
C ILE A 672 30.72 3.03 -103.86
N THR A 673 31.31 2.84 -102.68
CA THR A 673 31.18 3.78 -101.55
C THR A 673 31.82 5.12 -101.91
N VAL A 674 31.07 6.20 -101.67
CA VAL A 674 31.51 7.56 -101.91
C VAL A 674 31.54 8.30 -100.57
N GLU A 675 32.67 8.92 -100.23
CA GLU A 675 32.89 9.65 -98.97
C GLU A 675 32.87 11.17 -99.20
N LYS A 676 32.66 11.97 -98.13
CA LYS A 676 32.67 13.45 -98.22
C LYS A 676 34.05 14.00 -98.61
N PRO A 677 34.13 15.00 -99.53
CA PRO A 677 33.06 15.48 -100.42
C PRO A 677 32.67 14.39 -101.41
N TYR A 678 31.36 14.12 -101.56
CA TYR A 678 30.84 12.92 -102.23
C TYR A 678 31.14 12.90 -103.72
N GLN A 679 32.35 12.50 -104.07
CA GLN A 679 32.85 12.47 -105.43
C GLN A 679 33.70 11.22 -105.69
N TRP A 680 33.72 10.77 -106.94
CA TRP A 680 34.58 9.67 -107.37
C TRP A 680 34.93 9.82 -108.85
N ILE A 681 36.10 9.31 -109.24
CA ILE A 681 36.55 9.36 -110.63
C ILE A 681 35.98 8.15 -111.37
N TRP A 682 35.09 8.42 -112.33
CA TRP A 682 34.55 7.42 -113.23
C TRP A 682 35.30 7.45 -114.55
N ASN A 683 35.83 6.29 -114.96
CA ASN A 683 36.44 6.09 -116.28
C ASN A 683 35.54 5.15 -117.10
N PRO A 684 34.46 5.66 -117.72
CA PRO A 684 33.51 4.81 -118.41
C PRO A 684 34.11 4.13 -119.63
N SER A 685 33.71 2.89 -119.87
CA SER A 685 33.92 2.25 -121.16
C SER A 685 33.18 2.98 -122.28
N PHE A 686 33.56 2.72 -123.53
CA PHE A 686 32.88 3.32 -124.67
C PHE A 686 31.48 2.74 -124.79
N GLY A 687 30.45 3.58 -124.80
CA GLY A 687 29.07 3.11 -124.89
C GLY A 687 28.05 4.06 -124.26
N VAL A 688 26.81 3.59 -124.19
CA VAL A 688 25.75 4.26 -123.45
C VAL A 688 25.64 3.59 -122.09
N HIS A 689 25.76 4.39 -121.03
CA HIS A 689 25.80 3.93 -119.65
C HIS A 689 24.69 4.57 -118.81
N TRP A 690 24.40 3.97 -117.66
CA TRP A 690 23.66 4.62 -116.58
C TRP A 690 24.52 4.78 -115.33
N LEU A 691 24.19 5.79 -114.54
CA LEU A 691 24.78 6.06 -113.23
C LEU A 691 23.66 6.16 -112.19
N LYS A 692 23.71 5.33 -111.15
CA LYS A 692 22.78 5.35 -110.02
C LYS A 692 23.55 5.68 -108.75
N VAL A 693 23.02 6.60 -107.97
CA VAL A 693 23.50 6.91 -106.62
C VAL A 693 22.40 6.58 -105.63
N THR A 694 22.75 5.92 -104.53
CA THR A 694 21.83 5.57 -103.44
C THR A 694 22.44 6.10 -102.16
N ALA A 695 21.64 6.77 -101.32
CA ALA A 695 22.08 7.32 -100.05
C ALA A 695 21.22 6.76 -98.92
N TRP A 696 21.86 6.50 -97.79
CA TRP A 696 21.23 6.11 -96.54
C TRP A 696 21.51 7.17 -95.50
N ASP A 697 20.51 7.47 -94.67
CA ASP A 697 20.66 8.31 -93.49
C ASP A 697 20.98 7.47 -92.24
N ASN A 698 21.27 8.13 -91.11
CA ASN A 698 21.58 7.42 -89.86
C ASN A 698 20.35 6.78 -89.21
N ALA A 699 19.13 7.15 -89.63
CA ALA A 699 17.88 6.54 -89.21
C ALA A 699 17.54 5.26 -90.01
N GLY A 700 18.29 4.96 -91.07
CA GLY A 700 18.13 3.78 -91.91
C GLY A 700 17.19 3.98 -93.10
N ASN A 701 16.69 5.19 -93.35
CA ASN A 701 15.92 5.47 -94.56
C ASN A 701 16.85 5.56 -95.77
N VAL A 702 16.31 5.26 -96.95
CA VAL A 702 17.08 5.16 -98.20
C VAL A 702 16.39 5.88 -99.34
N ASN A 703 17.18 6.59 -100.15
CA ASN A 703 16.72 7.18 -101.40
C ASN A 703 17.75 6.94 -102.51
N SER A 704 17.32 6.98 -103.77
CA SER A 704 18.22 6.80 -104.90
C SER A 704 17.86 7.69 -106.08
N TYR A 705 18.89 8.14 -106.79
CA TYR A 705 18.78 8.92 -108.01
C TYR A 705 19.53 8.22 -109.14
N LYS A 706 18.93 8.19 -110.34
CA LYS A 706 19.50 7.53 -111.51
C LYS A 706 19.55 8.47 -112.70
N LEU A 707 20.74 8.62 -113.29
CA LEU A 707 20.97 9.29 -114.56
C LEU A 707 21.23 8.22 -115.63
N ASP A 708 20.22 7.99 -116.46
CA ASP A 708 20.29 7.03 -117.57
C ASP A 708 20.83 7.68 -118.85
N ASN A 709 21.13 6.87 -119.87
CA ASN A 709 21.41 7.33 -121.24
C ASN A 709 22.57 8.33 -121.35
N ILE A 710 23.68 8.04 -120.66
CA ILE A 710 24.92 8.82 -120.70
C ILE A 710 25.81 8.24 -121.80
N TRP A 711 26.16 9.04 -122.82
CA TRP A 711 27.05 8.57 -123.88
C TRP A 711 28.51 8.85 -123.52
N CYS A 712 29.29 7.78 -123.40
CA CYS A 712 30.68 7.82 -123.00
C CYS A 712 31.58 7.48 -124.18
N ILE A 713 32.57 8.33 -124.41
CA ILE A 713 33.60 8.16 -125.43
C ILE A 713 34.93 8.01 -124.70
N ASN A 714 35.46 6.78 -124.67
CA ASN A 714 36.75 6.48 -124.09
C ASN A 714 37.85 6.77 -125.12
N ILE A 715 38.81 7.65 -124.80
CA ILE A 715 39.92 8.09 -125.68
C ILE A 715 41.26 7.83 -125.00
#